data_AF-A0A7H9BLH9-F1
#
_entry.id   AF-A0A7H9BLH9-F1
#
_cell.length_a   1.000
_cell.length_b   1.000
_cell.length_c   1.000
_cell.angle_alpha   90.00
_cell.angle_beta   90.00
_cell.angle_gamma   90.00
#
_symmetry.space_group_name_H-M   'P 1'
#
loop_
_entity.id
_entity.type
_entity.pdbx_description
1 polymer ?
#
loop_
_entity_poly.entity_id
_entity_poly.type
_entity_poly.pdbx_seq_one_letter_code
_entity_poly.pdbx_strand_id
1 'polypeptide(L)'
;MGLMEKIKGLFSGSDQAGKAAPNKKSFDPARTTWILDKIRLPEGSDGQAAKPLPLIGHFPARQQMAILLVAMIASLVLFALLAFLSFRAAEQNARHQAIATEMQMLSQRIARASNQAVQGNSEAFKTLEEAYNKFDFSLNELTGDQSSWSLFQVSGSKELTKINDTWNASYRPNPSRPTVDTILKQKPQLITIGKSVDGINANDAKLLEQTQQLTSLLAESGANARELDYANQLSMLSQRMSKNANAMLASELINPEVVFLLGKDVSTFHEIVKGFSEGSSELQLRAVETSALAEKLEQINVLFKDFEVVVASFSKNMQPLVNTRLANQAIVRDSDKLLADSAELAGEYQNTVGGFVIGILEFILIVASLAALLLLVRVFNQESVKRRLASEAENRKNQDAILRLLNEMGDLADGDLTIRASVTEDLTGAIADSINFTIEELRSLITGINRATDQVNSATAEAQGISDQLLVAAQRQSEEIETTNITVEQIVYSIQGVSSTAAESAQVAQTSLAAAEQGAEAVNNQIKGMGEIREQIQETAKRIKRLGESSQEIGEIVELISDITEQTNVLALNAAIQAAAAGEAGRGFSVVAEEVQRLAERSGEATKQIGAIVKTIQADTHDAVAAMELSTQGVVEGAKLSDAAGTALSEIGKVSRELARLNESIAKETEGQTALASKVASTMRDILAITEQTTQGTKQSAAAVGELTGLAAELKSSVSGFKLS
;
A
#
# COMPACT_ATOMS: atom_id res chain seq x y z
N MET A 1 24.84 3.16 -49.93
CA MET A 1 25.76 2.67 -50.98
C MET A 1 25.38 3.13 -52.39
N GLY A 2 24.84 4.35 -52.58
CA GLY A 2 24.47 4.90 -53.89
C GLY A 2 24.89 6.36 -54.14
N LEU A 3 25.74 6.92 -53.27
CA LEU A 3 26.21 8.31 -53.34
C LEU A 3 27.75 8.45 -53.41
N MET A 4 28.49 7.34 -53.28
CA MET A 4 29.96 7.31 -53.35
C MET A 4 30.53 7.07 -54.77
N GLU A 5 29.67 6.87 -55.78
CA GLU A 5 30.10 6.57 -57.15
C GLU A 5 30.02 7.78 -58.10
N LYS A 6 29.43 8.91 -57.67
CA LYS A 6 29.30 10.14 -58.48
C LYS A 6 30.34 11.23 -58.20
N ILE A 7 31.21 11.05 -57.20
CA ILE A 7 32.26 12.04 -56.84
C ILE A 7 33.64 11.64 -57.38
N LYS A 8 33.82 10.39 -57.83
CA LYS A 8 35.10 9.88 -58.39
C LYS A 8 35.38 10.30 -59.85
N GLY A 9 34.47 11.05 -60.48
CA GLY A 9 34.57 11.47 -61.88
C GLY A 9 34.94 12.93 -62.12
N LEU A 10 35.17 13.74 -61.08
CA LEU A 10 35.42 15.19 -61.21
C LEU A 10 36.86 15.63 -60.88
N PHE A 11 37.75 14.71 -60.48
CA PHE A 11 39.13 15.04 -60.10
C PHE A 11 40.16 14.01 -60.58
N SER A 12 40.17 13.67 -61.88
CA SER A 12 41.32 13.01 -62.50
C SER A 12 41.64 13.64 -63.86
N GLY A 13 42.77 14.35 -63.94
CA GLY A 13 43.23 14.92 -65.21
C GLY A 13 44.26 16.03 -65.10
N SER A 14 45.27 15.91 -64.23
CA SER A 14 46.53 16.64 -64.38
C SER A 14 47.58 15.71 -64.99
N ASP A 15 48.10 16.11 -66.14
CA ASP A 15 49.46 15.86 -66.67
C ASP A 15 49.46 15.50 -68.16
N GLN A 16 49.58 16.52 -69.01
CA GLN A 16 50.54 16.49 -70.13
C GLN A 16 51.12 17.88 -70.38
N ALA A 17 52.37 18.05 -69.96
CA ALA A 17 53.24 19.15 -70.36
C ALA A 17 53.87 18.84 -71.73
N GLY A 18 53.82 19.79 -72.66
CA GLY A 18 54.39 19.62 -74.00
C GLY A 18 54.46 20.89 -74.86
N LYS A 19 55.37 21.81 -74.48
CA LYS A 19 56.12 22.76 -75.34
C LYS A 19 55.38 23.59 -76.40
N ALA A 20 55.26 24.90 -76.16
CA ALA A 20 55.44 25.94 -77.17
C ALA A 20 55.92 27.26 -76.53
N ALA A 21 57.00 27.82 -77.07
CA ALA A 21 57.68 29.05 -76.60
C ALA A 21 56.99 30.33 -77.14
N PRO A 22 57.42 31.55 -76.74
CA PRO A 22 56.53 32.61 -76.32
C PRO A 22 56.08 33.54 -77.45
N ASN A 23 54.81 33.94 -77.46
CA ASN A 23 54.33 34.99 -78.35
C ASN A 23 53.89 36.21 -77.53
N LYS A 24 54.74 37.24 -77.50
CA LYS A 24 54.40 38.59 -77.03
C LYS A 24 53.24 39.10 -77.90
N LYS A 25 52.04 39.22 -77.34
CA LYS A 25 50.96 40.01 -77.96
C LYS A 25 50.70 41.27 -77.12
N SER A 26 50.95 42.38 -77.80
CA SER A 26 50.65 43.76 -77.45
C SER A 26 49.27 43.94 -76.81
N PHE A 27 49.22 44.79 -75.78
CA PHE A 27 48.02 45.41 -75.26
C PHE A 27 47.30 46.17 -76.39
N ASP A 28 46.02 45.87 -76.58
CA ASP A 28 45.14 46.49 -77.59
C ASP A 28 43.98 47.19 -76.86
N PRO A 29 43.95 48.54 -76.80
CA PRO A 29 42.95 49.30 -76.07
C PRO A 29 41.52 49.19 -76.65
N ALA A 30 41.36 48.61 -77.84
CA ALA A 30 40.06 48.54 -78.54
C ALA A 30 39.24 47.28 -78.23
N ARG A 31 39.77 46.31 -77.46
CA ARG A 31 39.00 45.12 -77.01
C ARG A 31 38.28 45.30 -75.68
N THR A 32 38.67 46.27 -74.86
CA THR A 32 38.05 46.54 -73.56
C THR A 32 36.74 47.35 -73.67
N THR A 33 36.51 48.01 -74.79
CA THR A 33 35.24 48.69 -75.10
C THR A 33 34.13 47.70 -75.51
N TRP A 34 34.47 46.44 -75.83
CA TRP A 34 33.49 45.44 -76.28
C TRP A 34 32.77 44.70 -75.14
N ILE A 35 33.18 44.90 -73.88
CA ILE A 35 32.49 44.35 -72.69
C ILE A 35 31.61 45.41 -72.02
N LEU A 36 31.91 46.70 -72.19
CA LEU A 36 31.07 47.81 -71.72
C LEU A 36 29.82 48.05 -72.61
N ASP A 37 29.85 47.64 -73.89
CA ASP A 37 28.68 47.67 -74.77
C ASP A 37 27.70 46.49 -74.53
N LYS A 38 28.10 45.49 -73.72
CA LYS A 38 27.25 44.37 -73.28
C LYS A 38 26.64 44.54 -71.88
N ILE A 39 26.92 45.66 -71.20
CA ILE A 39 26.12 46.15 -70.05
C ILE A 39 25.11 47.22 -70.53
N ARG A 40 24.79 47.22 -71.83
CA ARG A 40 23.49 47.71 -72.28
C ARG A 40 22.43 46.72 -71.83
N LEU A 41 21.71 47.12 -70.78
CA LEU A 41 20.34 46.66 -70.54
C LEU A 41 19.55 46.78 -71.86
N PRO A 42 18.65 45.84 -72.18
CA PRO A 42 17.99 45.79 -73.48
C PRO A 42 17.33 47.13 -73.82
N GLU A 43 17.79 47.77 -74.91
CA GLU A 43 17.02 48.78 -75.65
C GLU A 43 15.79 48.06 -76.21
N GLY A 44 14.69 48.13 -75.48
CA GLY A 44 13.48 47.38 -75.81
C GLY A 44 12.46 47.27 -74.67
N SER A 45 12.09 48.40 -74.07
CA SER A 45 10.67 48.64 -73.83
C SER A 45 10.43 50.13 -73.92
N ASP A 46 9.79 50.54 -75.00
CA ASP A 46 8.98 51.76 -75.04
C ASP A 46 8.24 51.91 -73.73
N GLY A 47 8.04 53.17 -73.30
CA GLY A 47 7.35 53.57 -72.09
C GLY A 47 6.11 52.74 -71.73
N GLN A 48 6.33 51.59 -71.12
CA GLN A 48 5.39 51.01 -70.19
C GLN A 48 5.69 51.73 -68.89
N ALA A 49 5.05 52.89 -68.73
CA ALA A 49 4.72 53.38 -67.40
C ALA A 49 4.28 52.14 -66.62
N ALA A 50 5.11 51.70 -65.68
CA ALA A 50 4.81 50.55 -64.86
C ALA A 50 3.37 50.74 -64.39
N LYS A 51 2.49 49.78 -64.72
CA LYS A 51 1.05 49.93 -64.49
C LYS A 51 0.85 50.57 -63.12
N PRO A 52 0.14 51.71 -63.03
CA PRO A 52 -0.02 52.41 -61.77
C PRO A 52 -0.49 51.39 -60.74
N LEU A 53 0.12 51.43 -59.56
CA LEU A 53 -0.25 50.53 -58.47
C LEU A 53 -1.77 50.58 -58.31
N PRO A 54 -2.47 49.43 -58.24
CA PRO A 54 -3.91 49.42 -58.05
C PRO A 54 -4.25 50.21 -56.78
N LEU A 55 -5.30 51.04 -56.86
CA LEU A 55 -5.79 51.98 -55.83
C LEU A 55 -4.91 53.18 -55.43
N ILE A 56 -3.57 53.12 -55.51
CA ILE A 56 -2.69 54.21 -55.01
C ILE A 56 -1.79 54.85 -56.07
N GLY A 57 -1.79 54.35 -57.30
CA GLY A 57 -0.90 54.81 -58.37
C GLY A 57 -1.14 56.24 -58.87
N HIS A 58 -2.22 56.90 -58.45
CA HIS A 58 -2.53 58.29 -58.81
C HIS A 58 -1.92 59.35 -57.87
N PHE A 59 -1.31 58.94 -56.74
CA PHE A 59 -0.64 59.85 -55.80
C PHE A 59 0.84 60.07 -56.16
N PRO A 60 1.47 61.20 -55.78
CA PRO A 60 2.92 61.38 -55.89
C PRO A 60 3.69 60.35 -55.05
N ALA A 61 4.87 59.93 -55.51
CA ALA A 61 5.59 58.78 -54.96
C ALA A 61 5.97 58.92 -53.47
N ARG A 62 6.21 60.14 -52.97
CA ARG A 62 6.30 60.42 -51.51
C ARG A 62 5.05 60.04 -50.73
N GLN A 63 3.86 60.30 -51.27
CA GLN A 63 2.59 59.93 -50.63
C GLN A 63 2.31 58.43 -50.75
N GLN A 64 2.69 57.79 -51.87
CA GLN A 64 2.62 56.32 -52.01
C GLN A 64 3.50 55.61 -50.97
N MET A 65 4.73 56.08 -50.77
CA MET A 65 5.63 55.57 -49.71
C MET A 65 5.05 55.78 -48.32
N ALA A 66 4.46 56.95 -48.04
CA ALA A 66 3.82 57.22 -46.75
C ALA A 66 2.63 56.27 -46.48
N ILE A 67 1.75 56.05 -47.46
CA ILE A 67 0.60 55.15 -47.33
C ILE A 67 1.05 53.69 -47.13
N LEU A 68 2.02 53.22 -47.92
CA LEU A 68 2.55 51.84 -47.80
C LEU A 68 3.29 51.63 -46.48
N LEU A 69 4.04 52.62 -46.00
CA LEU A 69 4.75 52.56 -44.72
C LEU A 69 3.76 52.58 -43.55
N VAL A 70 2.72 53.41 -43.59
CA VAL A 70 1.64 53.39 -42.60
C VAL A 70 0.89 52.06 -42.61
N ALA A 71 0.57 51.50 -43.79
CA ALA A 71 -0.09 50.21 -43.90
C ALA A 71 0.78 49.06 -43.34
N MET A 72 2.08 49.05 -43.65
CA MET A 72 3.03 48.06 -43.13
C MET A 72 3.15 48.15 -41.60
N ILE A 73 3.32 49.36 -41.05
CA ILE A 73 3.38 49.58 -39.60
C ILE A 73 2.06 49.17 -38.94
N ALA A 74 0.91 49.53 -39.51
CA ALA A 74 -0.40 49.15 -38.99
C ALA A 74 -0.58 47.62 -38.97
N SER A 75 -0.19 46.91 -40.04
CA SER A 75 -0.22 45.44 -40.09
C SER A 75 0.72 44.78 -39.09
N LEU A 76 1.94 45.32 -38.89
CA LEU A 76 2.89 44.81 -37.90
C LEU A 76 2.43 45.05 -36.46
N VAL A 77 1.86 46.23 -36.17
CA VAL A 77 1.29 46.54 -34.85
C VAL A 77 0.07 45.65 -34.57
N LEU A 78 -0.81 45.44 -35.56
CA LEU A 78 -1.97 44.56 -35.41
C LEU A 78 -1.55 43.10 -35.23
N PHE A 79 -0.51 42.65 -35.94
CA PHE A 79 0.09 41.34 -35.76
C PHE A 79 0.67 41.19 -34.35
N ALA A 80 1.49 42.14 -33.88
CA ALA A 80 2.07 42.10 -32.56
C ALA A 80 1.01 42.13 -31.45
N LEU A 81 -0.07 42.91 -31.64
CA LEU A 81 -1.20 42.95 -30.71
C LEU A 81 -1.96 41.62 -30.69
N LEU A 82 -2.26 41.03 -31.84
CA LEU A 82 -2.94 39.73 -31.94
C LEU A 82 -2.07 38.60 -31.36
N ALA A 83 -0.78 38.58 -31.66
CA ALA A 83 0.17 37.61 -31.11
C ALA A 83 0.33 37.76 -29.59
N PHE A 84 0.33 39.00 -29.08
CA PHE A 84 0.36 39.25 -27.63
C PHE A 84 -0.93 38.77 -26.95
N LEU A 85 -2.10 39.06 -27.53
CA LEU A 85 -3.39 38.62 -27.01
C LEU A 85 -3.55 37.09 -27.09
N SER A 86 -3.10 36.46 -28.17
CA SER A 86 -3.12 35.00 -28.34
C SER A 86 -2.18 34.29 -27.35
N PHE A 87 -0.98 34.82 -27.14
CA PHE A 87 -0.04 34.33 -26.14
C PHE A 87 -0.60 34.46 -24.72
N ARG A 88 -1.17 35.62 -24.37
CA ARG A 88 -1.83 35.84 -23.08
C ARG A 88 -3.00 34.88 -22.84
N ALA A 89 -3.80 34.63 -23.87
CA ALA A 89 -4.92 33.69 -23.79
C ALA A 89 -4.44 32.24 -23.61
N ALA A 90 -3.39 31.84 -24.31
CA ALA A 90 -2.79 30.52 -24.18
C ALA A 90 -2.21 30.29 -22.77
N GLU A 91 -1.52 31.30 -22.21
CA GLU A 91 -1.00 31.27 -20.84
C GLU A 91 -2.13 31.11 -19.80
N GLN A 92 -3.24 31.83 -19.98
CA GLN A 92 -4.39 31.75 -19.08
C GLN A 92 -5.13 30.40 -19.19
N ASN A 93 -5.37 29.90 -20.41
CA ASN A 93 -6.00 28.58 -20.61
C ASN A 93 -5.13 27.45 -20.03
N ALA A 94 -3.80 27.51 -20.18
CA ALA A 94 -2.88 26.55 -19.57
C ALA A 94 -2.94 26.59 -18.03
N ARG A 95 -3.06 27.79 -17.44
CA ARG A 95 -3.27 27.96 -16.00
C ARG A 95 -4.61 27.36 -15.55
N HIS A 96 -5.70 27.65 -16.26
CA HIS A 96 -7.02 27.10 -15.94
C HIS A 96 -7.05 25.57 -16.07
N GLN A 97 -6.39 25.02 -17.10
CA GLN A 97 -6.21 23.56 -17.26
C GLN A 97 -5.45 22.95 -16.09
N ALA A 98 -4.36 23.59 -15.63
CA ALA A 98 -3.59 23.11 -14.49
C ALA A 98 -4.44 23.12 -13.20
N ILE A 99 -5.24 24.16 -12.97
CA ILE A 99 -6.16 24.25 -11.82
C ILE A 99 -7.23 23.14 -11.91
N ALA A 100 -7.86 22.95 -13.08
CA ALA A 100 -8.85 21.89 -13.28
C ALA A 100 -8.27 20.48 -13.08
N THR A 101 -7.01 20.27 -13.49
CA THR A 101 -6.28 19.02 -13.27
C THR A 101 -5.96 18.80 -11.79
N GLU A 102 -5.59 19.86 -11.06
CA GLU A 102 -5.37 19.78 -9.62
C GLU A 102 -6.67 19.45 -8.87
N MET A 103 -7.80 20.01 -9.29
CA MET A 103 -9.12 19.71 -8.73
C MET A 103 -9.47 18.21 -8.83
N GLN A 104 -9.07 17.51 -9.90
CA GLN A 104 -9.24 16.05 -10.04
C GLN A 104 -8.54 15.28 -8.92
N MET A 105 -7.28 15.63 -8.65
CA MET A 105 -6.50 15.03 -7.57
C MET A 105 -7.11 15.34 -6.20
N LEU A 106 -7.53 16.58 -6.01
CA LEU A 106 -8.13 17.04 -4.75
C LEU A 106 -9.46 16.36 -4.45
N SER A 107 -10.33 16.12 -5.45
CA SER A 107 -11.61 15.42 -5.23
C SER A 107 -11.40 14.02 -4.66
N GLN A 108 -10.44 13.28 -5.20
CA GLN A 108 -10.08 11.94 -4.73
C GLN A 108 -9.36 11.98 -3.36
N ARG A 109 -8.52 12.98 -3.12
CA ARG A 109 -7.86 13.18 -1.82
C ARG A 109 -8.86 13.48 -0.72
N ILE A 110 -9.88 14.30 -0.98
CA ILE A 110 -10.97 14.61 -0.05
C ILE A 110 -11.73 13.33 0.31
N ALA A 111 -12.09 12.50 -0.67
CA ALA A 111 -12.82 11.25 -0.43
C ALA A 111 -12.05 10.24 0.44
N ARG A 112 -10.74 10.07 0.17
CA ARG A 112 -9.88 9.20 1.00
C ARG A 112 -9.71 9.77 2.42
N ALA A 113 -9.45 11.06 2.53
CA ALA A 113 -9.25 11.73 3.82
C ALA A 113 -10.54 11.76 4.64
N SER A 114 -11.71 11.94 4.03
CA SER A 114 -12.99 11.89 4.73
C SER A 114 -13.26 10.49 5.29
N ASN A 115 -12.93 9.44 4.54
CA ASN A 115 -13.12 8.06 4.98
C ASN A 115 -12.25 7.74 6.21
N GLN A 116 -10.99 8.16 6.19
CA GLN A 116 -10.08 7.99 7.34
C GLN A 116 -10.47 8.88 8.53
N ALA A 117 -10.95 10.11 8.27
CA ALA A 117 -11.39 11.03 9.31
C ALA A 117 -12.61 10.51 10.07
N VAL A 118 -13.59 9.91 9.40
CA VAL A 118 -14.76 9.30 10.09
C VAL A 118 -14.40 8.06 10.90
N GLN A 119 -13.23 7.47 10.70
CA GLN A 119 -12.68 6.40 11.54
C GLN A 119 -11.87 6.94 12.74
N GLY A 120 -11.69 8.26 12.85
CA GLY A 120 -10.99 8.89 13.96
C GLY A 120 -9.50 9.14 13.74
N ASN A 121 -8.98 8.94 12.52
CA ASN A 121 -7.59 9.26 12.20
C ASN A 121 -7.34 10.77 12.26
N SER A 122 -6.47 11.21 13.17
CA SER A 122 -6.20 12.63 13.44
C SER A 122 -5.52 13.37 12.27
N GLU A 123 -4.61 12.71 11.56
CA GLU A 123 -3.87 13.28 10.42
C GLU A 123 -4.78 13.46 9.19
N ALA A 124 -5.74 12.54 9.02
CA ALA A 124 -6.71 12.60 7.94
C ALA A 124 -7.59 13.86 8.01
N PHE A 125 -7.90 14.38 9.21
CA PHE A 125 -8.63 15.65 9.34
C PHE A 125 -7.88 16.84 8.76
N LYS A 126 -6.55 16.92 9.01
CA LYS A 126 -5.72 17.99 8.44
C LYS A 126 -5.71 17.90 6.92
N THR A 127 -5.54 16.69 6.39
CA THR A 127 -5.56 16.44 4.94
C THR A 127 -6.91 16.78 4.31
N LEU A 128 -8.01 16.43 4.98
CA LEU A 128 -9.37 16.72 4.54
C LEU A 128 -9.62 18.23 4.46
N GLU A 129 -9.26 18.96 5.50
CA GLU A 129 -9.44 20.41 5.58
C GLU A 129 -8.59 21.16 4.54
N GLU A 130 -7.31 20.80 4.40
CA GLU A 130 -6.41 21.38 3.39
C GLU A 130 -6.91 21.12 1.97
N ALA A 131 -7.30 19.87 1.66
CA ALA A 131 -7.77 19.51 0.33
C ALA A 131 -9.12 20.17 0.00
N TYR A 132 -10.04 20.25 0.97
CA TYR A 132 -11.31 20.95 0.84
C TYR A 132 -11.11 22.44 0.56
N ASN A 133 -10.30 23.13 1.37
CA ASN A 133 -10.05 24.56 1.22
C ASN A 133 -9.37 24.87 -0.12
N LYS A 134 -8.43 24.02 -0.54
CA LYS A 134 -7.74 24.20 -1.81
C LYS A 134 -8.67 23.97 -3.00
N PHE A 135 -9.51 22.93 -2.97
CA PHE A 135 -10.50 22.69 -4.03
C PHE A 135 -11.50 23.85 -4.12
N ASP A 136 -12.00 24.33 -2.97
CA ASP A 136 -12.95 25.45 -2.93
C ASP A 136 -12.33 26.72 -3.51
N PHE A 137 -11.08 27.02 -3.15
CA PHE A 137 -10.32 28.14 -3.69
C PHE A 137 -10.13 28.01 -5.21
N SER A 138 -9.67 26.86 -5.69
CA SER A 138 -9.50 26.57 -7.12
C SER A 138 -10.79 26.75 -7.91
N LEU A 139 -11.92 26.25 -7.38
CA LEU A 139 -13.23 26.42 -8.01
C LEU A 139 -13.67 27.89 -8.04
N ASN A 140 -13.46 28.64 -6.96
CA ASN A 140 -13.79 30.06 -6.90
C ASN A 140 -12.91 30.89 -7.85
N GLU A 141 -11.63 30.52 -8.01
CA GLU A 141 -10.72 31.16 -8.95
C GLU A 141 -11.19 30.99 -10.40
N LEU A 142 -11.60 29.77 -10.79
CA LEU A 142 -12.11 29.51 -12.14
C LEU A 142 -13.50 30.11 -12.39
N THR A 143 -14.33 30.26 -11.36
CA THR A 143 -15.68 30.86 -11.50
C THR A 143 -15.66 32.39 -11.47
N GLY A 144 -14.68 33.01 -10.80
CA GLY A 144 -14.54 34.47 -10.72
C GLY A 144 -13.91 35.15 -11.94
N ASP A 145 -13.20 34.39 -12.79
CA ASP A 145 -12.46 34.90 -13.94
C ASP A 145 -13.27 34.89 -15.25
N GLN A 146 -14.45 35.52 -15.25
CA GLN A 146 -15.26 35.74 -16.47
C GLN A 146 -14.99 37.11 -17.10
N SER A 147 -13.73 37.39 -17.48
CA SER A 147 -13.41 38.61 -18.23
C SER A 147 -13.96 38.55 -19.67
N SER A 148 -14.47 39.67 -20.17
CA SER A 148 -15.45 39.78 -21.28
C SER A 148 -14.87 39.71 -22.72
N TRP A 149 -13.66 39.20 -22.92
CA TRP A 149 -13.01 39.13 -24.24
C TRP A 149 -13.07 37.71 -24.83
N SER A 150 -14.28 37.27 -25.17
CA SER A 150 -14.64 35.91 -25.60
C SER A 150 -14.02 35.40 -26.90
N LEU A 151 -13.32 36.24 -27.67
CA LEU A 151 -12.73 35.85 -28.96
C LEU A 151 -11.50 34.93 -28.83
N PHE A 152 -10.89 34.87 -27.65
CA PHE A 152 -9.60 34.20 -27.43
C PHE A 152 -9.61 33.20 -26.24
N GLN A 153 -10.66 33.20 -25.41
CA GLN A 153 -10.79 32.33 -24.24
C GLN A 153 -11.79 31.20 -24.47
N VAL A 154 -11.51 30.01 -23.95
CA VAL A 154 -12.45 28.87 -23.97
C VAL A 154 -13.37 28.97 -22.75
N SER A 155 -14.68 28.91 -22.95
CA SER A 155 -15.66 29.00 -21.86
C SER A 155 -16.01 27.60 -21.32
N GLY A 156 -15.35 27.17 -20.24
CA GLY A 156 -15.73 25.99 -19.46
C GLY A 156 -16.95 26.19 -18.55
N SER A 157 -17.82 27.16 -18.86
CA SER A 157 -18.87 27.65 -17.95
C SER A 157 -19.93 26.59 -17.61
N LYS A 158 -20.24 25.70 -18.55
CA LYS A 158 -21.19 24.60 -18.35
C LYS A 158 -20.63 23.57 -17.37
N GLU A 159 -19.39 23.15 -17.55
CA GLU A 159 -18.69 22.17 -16.71
C GLU A 159 -18.44 22.77 -15.31
N LEU A 160 -18.01 24.03 -15.23
CA LEU A 160 -17.90 24.76 -13.97
C LEU A 160 -19.22 24.82 -13.20
N THR A 161 -20.35 24.99 -13.89
CA THR A 161 -21.67 24.95 -13.24
C THR A 161 -21.96 23.57 -12.66
N LYS A 162 -21.72 22.48 -13.41
CA LYS A 162 -21.91 21.10 -12.91
C LYS A 162 -21.05 20.82 -11.67
N ILE A 163 -19.79 21.23 -11.70
CA ILE A 163 -18.83 21.07 -10.58
C ILE A 163 -19.33 21.88 -9.38
N ASN A 164 -19.69 23.14 -9.58
CA ASN A 164 -20.17 24.02 -8.51
C ASN A 164 -21.47 23.50 -7.88
N ASP A 165 -22.41 22.99 -8.67
CA ASP A 165 -23.64 22.39 -8.17
C ASP A 165 -23.37 21.15 -7.29
N THR A 166 -22.47 20.28 -7.75
CA THR A 166 -22.07 19.08 -7.01
C THR A 166 -21.33 19.46 -5.72
N TRP A 167 -20.43 20.45 -5.79
CA TRP A 167 -19.67 20.96 -4.66
C TRP A 167 -20.57 21.60 -3.59
N ASN A 168 -21.55 22.41 -4.00
CA ASN A 168 -22.55 23.02 -3.11
C ASN A 168 -23.47 21.99 -2.45
N ALA A 169 -23.79 20.90 -3.16
CA ALA A 169 -24.69 19.88 -2.66
C ALA A 169 -24.06 18.98 -1.58
N SER A 170 -22.77 18.64 -1.73
CA SER A 170 -22.16 17.54 -0.96
C SER A 170 -20.90 17.92 -0.17
N TYR A 171 -20.30 19.08 -0.43
CA TYR A 171 -19.02 19.46 0.18
C TYR A 171 -19.12 20.74 1.02
N ARG A 172 -19.69 21.81 0.47
CA ARG A 172 -19.88 23.07 1.22
C ARG A 172 -20.88 22.91 2.36
N PRO A 173 -20.84 23.77 3.41
CA PRO A 173 -21.84 23.76 4.46
C PRO A 173 -23.27 23.88 3.89
N ASN A 174 -24.11 22.89 4.19
CA ASN A 174 -25.48 22.83 3.68
C ASN A 174 -26.45 22.56 4.85
N PRO A 175 -27.49 23.39 5.06
CA PRO A 175 -28.44 23.18 6.15
C PRO A 175 -29.33 21.94 5.96
N SER A 176 -29.47 21.45 4.73
CA SER A 176 -30.36 20.34 4.38
C SER A 176 -29.65 18.99 4.24
N ARG A 177 -28.32 18.96 4.19
CA ARG A 177 -27.54 17.73 3.98
C ARG A 177 -26.21 17.78 4.73
N PRO A 178 -25.74 16.65 5.27
CA PRO A 178 -24.44 16.60 5.92
C PRO A 178 -23.32 16.61 4.87
N THR A 179 -22.24 17.36 5.14
CA THR A 179 -21.13 17.61 4.21
C THR A 179 -19.78 17.57 4.91
N VAL A 180 -18.69 18.01 4.26
CA VAL A 180 -17.32 18.02 4.83
C VAL A 180 -17.29 18.75 6.18
N ASP A 181 -17.99 19.88 6.28
CA ASP A 181 -18.12 20.66 7.53
C ASP A 181 -18.72 19.82 8.68
N THR A 182 -19.65 18.92 8.38
CA THR A 182 -20.24 18.01 9.38
C THR A 182 -19.19 17.07 9.97
N ILE A 183 -18.30 16.54 9.15
CA ILE A 183 -17.19 15.67 9.59
C ILE A 183 -16.19 16.49 10.42
N LEU A 184 -15.78 17.66 9.93
CA LEU A 184 -14.81 18.52 10.61
C LEU A 184 -15.30 19.00 11.99
N LYS A 185 -16.59 19.34 12.12
CA LYS A 185 -17.18 19.75 13.42
C LYS A 185 -17.18 18.65 14.47
N GLN A 186 -17.21 17.38 14.06
CA GLN A 186 -17.18 16.23 14.97
C GLN A 186 -15.76 15.66 15.15
N LYS A 187 -14.73 16.38 14.69
CA LYS A 187 -13.32 15.97 14.82
C LYS A 187 -12.94 15.52 16.23
N PRO A 188 -13.24 16.27 17.32
CA PRO A 188 -12.86 15.85 18.66
C PRO A 188 -13.49 14.50 19.05
N GLN A 189 -14.78 14.32 18.75
CA GLN A 189 -15.54 13.12 19.10
C GLN A 189 -15.06 11.92 18.30
N LEU A 190 -14.84 12.06 16.99
CA LEU A 190 -14.34 11.00 16.13
C LEU A 190 -12.92 10.56 16.53
N ILE A 191 -12.03 11.51 16.87
CA ILE A 191 -10.69 11.18 17.38
C ILE A 191 -10.77 10.46 18.73
N THR A 192 -11.64 10.90 19.63
CA THR A 192 -11.85 10.22 20.93
C THR A 192 -12.34 8.79 20.73
N ILE A 193 -13.36 8.57 19.88
CA ILE A 193 -13.87 7.23 19.58
C ILE A 193 -12.78 6.37 18.95
N GLY A 194 -12.07 6.87 17.94
CA GLY A 194 -10.97 6.16 17.28
C GLY A 194 -9.90 5.72 18.27
N LYS A 195 -9.40 6.64 19.10
CA LYS A 195 -8.41 6.34 20.14
C LYS A 195 -8.88 5.32 21.17
N SER A 196 -10.13 5.41 21.62
CA SER A 196 -10.69 4.45 22.58
C SER A 196 -10.87 3.07 21.95
N VAL A 197 -11.27 2.97 20.68
CA VAL A 197 -11.34 1.67 19.99
C VAL A 197 -9.94 1.09 19.74
N ASP A 198 -8.94 1.92 19.40
CA ASP A 198 -7.54 1.47 19.32
C ASP A 198 -7.04 0.96 20.70
N GLY A 199 -7.40 1.66 21.78
CA GLY A 199 -7.12 1.25 23.16
C GLY A 199 -7.79 -0.07 23.54
N ILE A 200 -9.06 -0.25 23.18
CA ILE A 200 -9.81 -1.52 23.32
C ILE A 200 -9.07 -2.63 22.58
N ASN A 201 -8.70 -2.42 21.32
CA ASN A 201 -8.03 -3.43 20.50
C ASN A 201 -6.66 -3.82 21.05
N ALA A 202 -5.87 -2.83 21.51
CA ALA A 202 -4.55 -3.08 22.10
C ALA A 202 -4.61 -3.85 23.43
N ASN A 203 -5.76 -3.78 24.13
CA ASN A 203 -5.94 -4.37 25.46
C ASN A 203 -6.97 -5.51 25.49
N ASP A 204 -7.59 -5.87 24.37
CA ASP A 204 -8.66 -6.88 24.30
C ASP A 204 -8.21 -8.22 24.89
N ALA A 205 -7.06 -8.72 24.45
CA ALA A 205 -6.46 -9.94 24.98
C ALA A 205 -6.15 -9.85 26.48
N LYS A 206 -5.66 -8.69 26.95
CA LYS A 206 -5.36 -8.48 28.36
C LYS A 206 -6.62 -8.46 29.21
N LEU A 207 -7.67 -7.77 28.77
CA LEU A 207 -8.94 -7.73 29.49
C LEU A 207 -9.54 -9.13 29.60
N LEU A 208 -9.52 -9.91 28.51
CA LEU A 208 -9.95 -11.31 28.53
C LEU A 208 -9.12 -12.13 29.53
N GLU A 209 -7.79 -12.05 29.47
CA GLU A 209 -6.90 -12.74 30.40
C GLU A 209 -7.20 -12.37 31.86
N GLN A 210 -7.37 -11.07 32.17
CA GLN A 210 -7.68 -10.62 33.52
C GLN A 210 -9.03 -11.17 34.00
N THR A 211 -10.06 -11.21 33.15
CA THR A 211 -11.37 -11.81 33.51
C THR A 211 -11.30 -13.33 33.74
N GLN A 212 -10.47 -14.05 32.98
CA GLN A 212 -10.25 -15.49 33.17
C GLN A 212 -9.47 -15.78 34.46
N GLN A 213 -8.46 -14.97 34.77
CA GLN A 213 -7.71 -15.05 36.02
C GLN A 213 -8.58 -14.73 37.23
N LEU A 214 -9.47 -13.73 37.13
CA LEU A 214 -10.48 -13.43 38.15
C LEU A 214 -11.36 -14.66 38.43
N THR A 215 -11.85 -15.32 37.38
CA THR A 215 -12.68 -16.53 37.49
C THR A 215 -11.92 -17.66 38.21
N SER A 216 -10.64 -17.85 37.87
CA SER A 216 -9.79 -18.88 38.48
C SER A 216 -9.55 -18.61 39.97
N LEU A 217 -9.20 -17.37 40.32
CA LEU A 217 -9.00 -16.96 41.71
C LEU A 217 -10.28 -17.05 42.54
N LEU A 218 -11.45 -16.72 41.96
CA LEU A 218 -12.73 -16.89 42.62
C LEU A 218 -13.00 -18.37 42.95
N ALA A 219 -12.72 -19.28 42.02
CA ALA A 219 -12.87 -20.72 42.24
C ALA A 219 -11.97 -21.23 43.37
N GLU A 220 -10.71 -20.77 43.43
CA GLU A 220 -9.76 -21.11 44.49
C GLU A 220 -10.20 -20.56 45.86
N SER A 221 -10.84 -19.38 45.89
CA SER A 221 -11.33 -18.78 47.13
C SER A 221 -12.66 -19.36 47.65
N GLY A 222 -13.22 -20.37 46.98
CA GLY A 222 -14.47 -21.00 47.37
C GLY A 222 -15.72 -20.19 47.01
N ALA A 223 -15.67 -19.42 45.93
CA ALA A 223 -16.82 -18.68 45.40
C ALA A 223 -17.99 -19.61 45.04
N ASN A 224 -19.22 -19.12 45.22
CA ASN A 224 -20.43 -19.88 44.90
C ASN A 224 -20.67 -19.95 43.38
N ALA A 225 -21.56 -20.86 42.96
CA ALA A 225 -21.85 -21.08 41.53
C ALA A 225 -22.32 -19.82 40.79
N ARG A 226 -22.99 -18.87 41.47
CA ARG A 226 -23.46 -17.62 40.88
C ARG A 226 -22.31 -16.61 40.70
N GLU A 227 -21.42 -16.50 41.69
CA GLU A 227 -20.19 -15.71 41.59
C GLU A 227 -19.32 -16.21 40.41
N LEU A 228 -19.19 -17.53 40.23
CA LEU A 228 -18.48 -18.10 39.08
C LEU A 228 -19.18 -17.87 37.74
N ASP A 229 -20.52 -17.90 37.69
CA ASP A 229 -21.28 -17.60 36.47
C ASP A 229 -21.08 -16.14 36.03
N TYR A 230 -21.19 -15.18 36.94
CA TYR A 230 -20.93 -13.78 36.62
C TYR A 230 -19.48 -13.51 36.20
N ALA A 231 -18.51 -14.18 36.81
CA ALA A 231 -17.11 -14.07 36.40
C ALA A 231 -16.88 -14.60 34.96
N ASN A 232 -17.52 -15.72 34.60
CA ASN A 232 -17.49 -16.23 33.22
C ASN A 232 -18.25 -15.31 32.24
N GLN A 233 -19.36 -14.70 32.68
CA GLN A 233 -20.07 -13.71 31.87
C GLN A 233 -19.19 -12.49 31.56
N LEU A 234 -18.33 -12.04 32.48
CA LEU A 234 -17.38 -10.94 32.20
C LEU A 234 -16.46 -11.29 31.01
N SER A 235 -15.94 -12.52 30.94
CA SER A 235 -15.10 -12.94 29.79
C SER A 235 -15.86 -12.98 28.47
N MET A 236 -17.13 -13.38 28.48
CA MET A 236 -17.97 -13.37 27.28
C MET A 236 -18.34 -11.94 26.86
N LEU A 237 -18.68 -11.10 27.84
CA LEU A 237 -19.00 -9.69 27.63
C LEU A 237 -17.79 -8.93 27.08
N SER A 238 -16.57 -9.15 27.61
CA SER A 238 -15.37 -8.46 27.11
C SER A 238 -15.16 -8.69 25.61
N GLN A 239 -15.26 -9.94 25.15
CA GLN A 239 -15.15 -10.27 23.73
C GLN A 239 -16.29 -9.67 22.89
N ARG A 240 -17.54 -9.73 23.37
CA ARG A 240 -18.70 -9.19 22.65
C ARG A 240 -18.63 -7.66 22.54
N MET A 241 -18.22 -6.98 23.61
CA MET A 241 -18.03 -5.53 23.63
C MET A 241 -16.94 -5.11 22.64
N SER A 242 -15.78 -5.77 22.63
CA SER A 242 -14.70 -5.46 21.67
C SER A 242 -15.18 -5.61 20.23
N LYS A 243 -15.91 -6.70 19.93
CA LYS A 243 -16.49 -6.92 18.60
C LYS A 243 -17.47 -5.81 18.22
N ASN A 244 -18.39 -5.44 19.12
CA ASN A 244 -19.40 -4.42 18.86
C ASN A 244 -18.79 -3.01 18.74
N ALA A 245 -17.76 -2.69 19.52
CA ALA A 245 -17.01 -1.44 19.42
C ALA A 245 -16.31 -1.30 18.07
N ASN A 246 -15.68 -2.37 17.57
CA ASN A 246 -15.05 -2.38 16.24
C ASN A 246 -16.07 -2.23 15.10
N ALA A 247 -17.23 -2.88 15.22
CA ALA A 247 -18.29 -2.79 14.21
C ALA A 247 -18.79 -1.35 14.00
N MET A 248 -18.70 -0.48 15.01
CA MET A 248 -19.06 0.94 14.91
C MET A 248 -18.10 1.76 14.06
N LEU A 249 -16.82 1.38 13.99
CA LEU A 249 -15.83 2.09 13.19
C LEU A 249 -15.76 1.59 11.75
N ALA A 250 -15.87 0.27 11.58
CA ALA A 250 -15.73 -0.40 10.29
C ALA A 250 -16.95 -0.25 9.37
N SER A 251 -18.15 -0.06 9.93
CA SER A 251 -19.37 0.03 9.13
C SER A 251 -19.48 1.36 8.38
N GLU A 252 -19.96 1.30 7.13
CA GLU A 252 -20.26 2.49 6.32
C GLU A 252 -21.31 3.39 7.00
N LEU A 253 -22.27 2.78 7.69
CA LEU A 253 -23.29 3.45 8.48
C LEU A 253 -23.28 2.92 9.92
N ILE A 254 -23.44 3.81 10.89
CA ILE A 254 -23.57 3.42 12.30
C ILE A 254 -24.92 2.71 12.48
N ASN A 255 -24.89 1.44 12.89
CA ASN A 255 -26.09 0.70 13.24
C ASN A 255 -26.52 1.03 14.69
N PRO A 256 -27.69 1.67 14.91
CA PRO A 256 -28.16 2.03 16.25
C PRO A 256 -28.33 0.81 17.18
N GLU A 257 -28.66 -0.36 16.63
CA GLU A 257 -28.82 -1.59 17.39
C GLU A 257 -27.50 -2.07 17.98
N VAL A 258 -26.42 -2.03 17.19
CA VAL A 258 -25.06 -2.38 17.67
C VAL A 258 -24.63 -1.42 18.78
N VAL A 259 -24.99 -0.15 18.69
CA VAL A 259 -24.70 0.84 19.73
C VAL A 259 -25.48 0.58 21.01
N PHE A 260 -26.75 0.25 20.88
CA PHE A 260 -27.58 -0.10 22.01
C PHE A 260 -27.06 -1.37 22.71
N LEU A 261 -26.71 -2.41 21.93
CA LEU A 261 -26.14 -3.65 22.47
C LEU A 261 -24.80 -3.41 23.16
N LEU A 262 -23.89 -2.63 22.57
CA LEU A 262 -22.65 -2.25 23.23
C LEU A 262 -22.93 -1.51 24.54
N GLY A 263 -23.83 -0.54 24.54
CA GLY A 263 -24.20 0.21 25.75
C GLY A 263 -24.75 -0.69 26.85
N LYS A 264 -25.61 -1.65 26.49
CA LYS A 264 -26.13 -2.66 27.41
C LYS A 264 -25.01 -3.52 27.99
N ASP A 265 -24.12 -4.03 27.14
CA ASP A 265 -23.03 -4.91 27.54
C ASP A 265 -22.06 -4.21 28.48
N VAL A 266 -21.72 -2.95 28.17
CA VAL A 266 -20.90 -2.07 29.01
C VAL A 266 -21.59 -1.82 30.35
N SER A 267 -22.88 -1.52 30.38
CA SER A 267 -23.62 -1.35 31.66
C SER A 267 -23.58 -2.64 32.50
N THR A 268 -23.88 -3.79 31.90
CA THR A 268 -23.87 -5.08 32.60
C THR A 268 -22.46 -5.45 33.10
N PHE A 269 -21.42 -5.22 32.29
CA PHE A 269 -20.04 -5.45 32.71
C PHE A 269 -19.66 -4.57 33.89
N HIS A 270 -19.98 -3.27 33.83
CA HIS A 270 -19.75 -2.33 34.93
C HIS A 270 -20.47 -2.75 36.21
N GLU A 271 -21.76 -3.12 36.12
CA GLU A 271 -22.56 -3.57 37.26
C GLU A 271 -21.99 -4.82 37.92
N ILE A 272 -21.52 -5.80 37.14
CA ILE A 272 -20.91 -7.02 37.67
C ILE A 272 -19.56 -6.71 38.34
N VAL A 273 -18.68 -5.94 37.68
CA VAL A 273 -17.38 -5.55 38.25
C VAL A 273 -17.58 -4.78 39.56
N LYS A 274 -18.50 -3.81 39.58
CA LYS A 274 -18.87 -3.08 40.79
C LYS A 274 -19.46 -3.99 41.86
N GLY A 275 -20.31 -4.94 41.48
CA GLY A 275 -20.90 -5.93 42.38
C GLY A 275 -19.86 -6.81 43.06
N PHE A 276 -18.77 -7.18 42.37
CA PHE A 276 -17.64 -7.86 43.01
C PHE A 276 -16.81 -6.92 43.90
N SER A 277 -16.61 -5.66 43.50
CA SER A 277 -15.79 -4.71 44.28
C SER A 277 -16.47 -4.21 45.56
N GLU A 278 -17.76 -3.90 45.51
CA GLU A 278 -18.50 -3.22 46.59
C GLU A 278 -19.60 -4.11 47.23
N GLY A 279 -19.94 -5.25 46.60
CA GLY A 279 -21.11 -6.04 46.94
C GLY A 279 -22.39 -5.52 46.26
N SER A 280 -23.34 -6.41 45.97
CA SER A 280 -24.63 -6.04 45.40
C SER A 280 -25.75 -6.93 45.93
N SER A 281 -26.77 -6.31 46.54
CA SER A 281 -27.99 -6.99 46.97
C SER A 281 -28.82 -7.49 45.79
N GLU A 282 -28.84 -6.74 44.69
CA GLU A 282 -29.60 -7.03 43.48
C GLU A 282 -29.03 -8.24 42.73
N LEU A 283 -27.70 -8.28 42.56
CA LEU A 283 -27.00 -9.39 41.92
C LEU A 283 -26.72 -10.56 42.88
N GLN A 284 -26.96 -10.35 44.18
CA GLN A 284 -26.62 -11.29 45.26
C GLN A 284 -25.12 -11.64 45.28
N LEU A 285 -24.28 -10.61 45.08
CA LEU A 285 -22.82 -10.70 45.08
C LEU A 285 -22.26 -10.15 46.38
N ARG A 286 -21.26 -10.83 46.95
CA ARG A 286 -20.48 -10.33 48.08
C ARG A 286 -19.26 -9.56 47.56
N ALA A 287 -18.88 -8.52 48.30
CA ALA A 287 -17.64 -7.80 48.04
C ALA A 287 -16.45 -8.75 48.24
N VAL A 288 -15.46 -8.71 47.34
CA VAL A 288 -14.23 -9.49 47.54
C VAL A 288 -13.38 -8.90 48.65
N GLU A 289 -12.97 -9.75 49.58
CA GLU A 289 -12.21 -9.35 50.78
C GLU A 289 -10.69 -9.53 50.62
N THR A 290 -10.25 -10.31 49.62
CA THR A 290 -8.83 -10.63 49.42
C THR A 290 -8.13 -9.58 48.56
N SER A 291 -6.95 -9.12 49.00
CA SER A 291 -6.14 -8.12 48.28
C SER A 291 -5.85 -8.49 46.82
N ALA A 292 -5.66 -9.78 46.51
CA ALA A 292 -5.38 -10.25 45.15
C ALA A 292 -6.60 -10.15 44.21
N LEU A 293 -7.80 -10.41 44.70
CA LEU A 293 -9.04 -10.28 43.93
C LEU A 293 -9.39 -8.80 43.70
N ALA A 294 -9.19 -7.96 44.72
CA ALA A 294 -9.36 -6.51 44.61
C ALA A 294 -8.40 -5.90 43.59
N GLU A 295 -7.12 -6.30 43.58
CA GLU A 295 -6.15 -5.85 42.58
C GLU A 295 -6.57 -6.27 41.16
N LYS A 296 -7.07 -7.49 40.99
CA LYS A 296 -7.53 -8.00 39.69
C LYS A 296 -8.72 -7.20 39.16
N LEU A 297 -9.69 -6.88 40.03
CA LEU A 297 -10.84 -6.06 39.66
C LEU A 297 -10.44 -4.63 39.29
N GLU A 298 -9.46 -4.05 39.98
CA GLU A 298 -8.94 -2.72 39.62
C GLU A 298 -8.26 -2.74 38.24
N GLN A 299 -7.47 -3.77 37.93
CA GLN A 299 -6.88 -3.93 36.60
C GLN A 299 -7.97 -4.08 35.52
N ILE A 300 -9.00 -4.87 35.76
CA ILE A 300 -10.16 -5.01 34.86
C ILE A 300 -10.86 -3.67 34.66
N ASN A 301 -11.09 -2.91 35.74
CA ASN A 301 -11.76 -1.63 35.71
C ASN A 301 -10.98 -0.58 34.89
N VAL A 302 -9.65 -0.55 35.04
CA VAL A 302 -8.77 0.32 34.24
C VAL A 302 -8.86 -0.01 32.75
N LEU A 303 -8.78 -1.30 32.39
CA LEU A 303 -8.86 -1.75 31.00
C LEU A 303 -10.26 -1.54 30.38
N PHE A 304 -11.30 -1.53 31.20
CA PHE A 304 -12.69 -1.36 30.79
C PHE A 304 -13.06 0.09 30.43
N LYS A 305 -12.32 1.07 30.93
CA LYS A 305 -12.64 2.50 30.83
C LYS A 305 -12.84 3.00 29.39
N ASP A 306 -12.09 2.47 28.42
CA ASP A 306 -12.22 2.89 27.02
C ASP A 306 -13.60 2.53 26.43
N PHE A 307 -14.23 1.45 26.88
CA PHE A 307 -15.59 1.08 26.46
C PHE A 307 -16.63 2.10 26.93
N GLU A 308 -16.50 2.59 28.17
CA GLU A 308 -17.39 3.63 28.71
C GLU A 308 -17.26 4.93 27.90
N VAL A 309 -16.05 5.29 27.47
CA VAL A 309 -15.79 6.47 26.63
C VAL A 309 -16.47 6.34 25.26
N VAL A 310 -16.38 5.16 24.63
CA VAL A 310 -17.06 4.89 23.35
C VAL A 310 -18.57 5.02 23.51
N VAL A 311 -19.17 4.34 24.49
CA VAL A 311 -20.62 4.38 24.73
C VAL A 311 -21.10 5.79 25.06
N ALA A 312 -20.36 6.55 25.88
CA ALA A 312 -20.69 7.92 26.22
C ALA A 312 -20.65 8.85 25.00
N SER A 313 -19.69 8.64 24.10
CA SER A 313 -19.52 9.43 22.87
C SER A 313 -20.72 9.27 21.94
N PHE A 314 -21.20 8.04 21.77
CA PHE A 314 -22.39 7.75 20.97
C PHE A 314 -23.70 8.18 21.66
N SER A 315 -23.82 8.00 22.97
CA SER A 315 -25.04 8.35 23.71
C SER A 315 -25.36 9.85 23.65
N LYS A 316 -24.32 10.70 23.65
CA LYS A 316 -24.46 12.17 23.58
C LYS A 316 -24.53 12.71 22.16
N ASN A 317 -23.92 12.04 21.18
CA ASN A 317 -23.72 12.58 19.83
C ASN A 317 -24.15 11.63 18.71
N MET A 318 -25.08 10.70 18.96
CA MET A 318 -25.51 9.71 17.96
C MET A 318 -25.87 10.34 16.62
N GLN A 319 -26.80 11.29 16.60
CA GLN A 319 -27.28 11.89 15.35
C GLN A 319 -26.17 12.65 14.60
N PRO A 320 -25.35 13.51 15.25
CA PRO A 320 -24.17 14.09 14.61
C PRO A 320 -23.21 13.06 14.03
N LEU A 321 -22.94 11.94 14.72
CA LEU A 321 -22.02 10.89 14.25
C LEU A 321 -22.62 10.10 13.07
N VAL A 322 -23.92 9.83 13.07
CA VAL A 322 -24.61 9.25 11.90
C VAL A 322 -24.49 10.20 10.70
N ASN A 323 -24.64 11.51 10.93
CA ASN A 323 -24.52 12.51 9.88
C ASN A 323 -23.08 12.57 9.31
N THR A 324 -22.03 12.32 10.10
CA THR A 324 -20.66 12.25 9.53
C THR A 324 -20.48 11.07 8.59
N ARG A 325 -21.09 9.92 8.89
CA ARG A 325 -21.09 8.75 8.00
C ARG A 325 -21.85 9.02 6.70
N LEU A 326 -23.03 9.64 6.79
CA LEU A 326 -23.80 10.07 5.63
C LEU A 326 -23.05 11.10 4.77
N ALA A 327 -22.37 12.08 5.40
CA ALA A 327 -21.52 13.03 4.70
C ALA A 327 -20.40 12.29 3.95
N ASN A 328 -19.69 11.38 4.61
CA ASN A 328 -18.62 10.62 3.99
C ASN A 328 -19.12 9.78 2.80
N GLN A 329 -20.28 9.14 2.93
CA GLN A 329 -20.88 8.37 1.83
C GLN A 329 -21.21 9.26 0.62
N ALA A 330 -21.78 10.45 0.87
CA ALA A 330 -22.06 11.43 -0.19
C ALA A 330 -20.77 11.94 -0.85
N ILE A 331 -19.75 12.28 -0.05
CA ILE A 331 -18.44 12.74 -0.53
C ILE A 331 -17.76 11.68 -1.40
N VAL A 332 -17.74 10.42 -0.96
CA VAL A 332 -17.12 9.32 -1.72
C VAL A 332 -17.87 9.12 -3.04
N ARG A 333 -19.20 9.02 -3.01
CA ARG A 333 -20.03 8.86 -4.22
C ARG A 333 -19.84 10.00 -5.22
N ASP A 334 -19.84 11.24 -4.74
CA ASP A 334 -19.80 12.41 -5.62
C ASP A 334 -18.37 12.79 -6.05
N SER A 335 -17.34 12.19 -5.44
CA SER A 335 -15.93 12.43 -5.81
C SER A 335 -15.59 11.91 -7.21
N ASP A 336 -16.19 10.80 -7.63
CA ASP A 336 -16.03 10.25 -8.98
C ASP A 336 -16.69 11.14 -10.03
N LYS A 337 -17.85 11.73 -9.68
CA LYS A 337 -18.50 12.72 -10.53
C LYS A 337 -17.66 13.98 -10.65
N LEU A 338 -17.13 14.51 -9.54
CA LEU A 338 -16.22 15.67 -9.58
C LEU A 338 -14.94 15.38 -10.36
N LEU A 339 -14.39 14.17 -10.24
CA LEU A 339 -13.24 13.74 -11.04
C LEU A 339 -13.56 13.80 -12.54
N ALA A 340 -14.70 13.22 -12.96
CA ALA A 340 -15.13 13.21 -14.35
C ALA A 340 -15.43 14.63 -14.88
N ASP A 341 -16.22 15.42 -14.14
CA ASP A 341 -16.57 16.79 -14.54
C ASP A 341 -15.33 17.70 -14.59
N SER A 342 -14.37 17.53 -13.67
CA SER A 342 -13.09 18.29 -13.67
C SER A 342 -12.14 17.82 -14.77
N ALA A 343 -12.22 16.56 -15.20
CA ALA A 343 -11.49 16.05 -16.36
C ALA A 343 -12.08 16.56 -17.68
N GLU A 344 -13.41 16.61 -17.80
CA GLU A 344 -14.10 17.24 -18.92
C GLU A 344 -13.72 18.72 -19.01
N LEU A 345 -13.74 19.45 -17.88
CA LEU A 345 -13.32 20.85 -17.81
C LEU A 345 -11.85 21.05 -18.22
N ALA A 346 -10.93 20.20 -17.77
CA ALA A 346 -9.52 20.27 -18.18
C ALA A 346 -9.35 20.02 -19.69
N GLY A 347 -10.16 19.11 -20.25
CA GLY A 347 -10.20 18.84 -21.70
C GLY A 347 -10.75 20.01 -22.51
N GLU A 348 -11.75 20.73 -22.00
CA GLU A 348 -12.25 21.96 -22.62
C GLU A 348 -11.15 23.03 -22.68
N TYR A 349 -10.39 23.25 -21.59
CA TYR A 349 -9.27 24.19 -21.60
C TYR A 349 -8.09 23.77 -22.52
N GLN A 350 -8.00 22.50 -22.90
CA GLN A 350 -7.01 22.00 -23.85
C GLN A 350 -7.39 22.29 -25.32
N ASN A 351 -8.70 22.37 -25.63
CA ASN A 351 -9.20 22.53 -26.99
C ASN A 351 -9.30 24.01 -27.41
N THR A 352 -8.21 24.56 -27.94
CA THR A 352 -8.18 25.93 -28.46
C THR A 352 -8.90 26.06 -29.81
N VAL A 353 -10.23 26.15 -29.79
CA VAL A 353 -11.05 26.34 -31.01
C VAL A 353 -10.67 27.61 -31.81
N GLY A 354 -10.03 28.59 -31.17
CA GLY A 354 -9.56 29.84 -31.81
C GLY A 354 -8.24 29.77 -32.57
N GLY A 355 -7.40 28.73 -32.35
CA GLY A 355 -6.01 28.71 -32.86
C GLY A 355 -5.90 28.71 -34.39
N PHE A 356 -6.83 28.04 -35.08
CA PHE A 356 -6.84 27.97 -36.54
C PHE A 356 -7.24 29.29 -37.21
N VAL A 357 -8.28 29.96 -36.69
CA VAL A 357 -8.75 31.24 -37.24
C VAL A 357 -7.75 32.37 -36.96
N ILE A 358 -7.17 32.39 -35.75
CA ILE A 358 -6.13 33.35 -35.37
C ILE A 358 -4.87 33.14 -36.21
N GLY A 359 -4.44 31.88 -36.42
CA GLY A 359 -3.31 31.57 -37.28
C GLY A 359 -3.50 32.03 -38.73
N ILE A 360 -4.74 31.96 -39.26
CA ILE A 360 -5.06 32.51 -40.59
C ILE A 360 -4.97 34.05 -40.59
N LEU A 361 -5.47 34.72 -39.56
CA LEU A 361 -5.40 36.19 -39.45
C LEU A 361 -3.95 36.68 -39.31
N GLU A 362 -3.14 36.01 -38.49
CA GLU A 362 -1.70 36.26 -38.36
C GLU A 362 -0.98 36.05 -39.69
N PHE A 363 -1.28 34.96 -40.39
CA PHE A 363 -0.73 34.70 -41.73
C PHE A 363 -1.12 35.78 -42.75
N ILE A 364 -2.38 36.25 -42.75
CA ILE A 364 -2.84 37.34 -43.63
C ILE A 364 -2.08 38.63 -43.33
N LEU A 365 -1.83 38.97 -42.05
CA LEU A 365 -1.09 40.18 -41.67
C LEU A 365 0.39 40.10 -42.03
N ILE A 366 1.01 38.93 -41.90
CA ILE A 366 2.37 38.66 -42.39
C ILE A 366 2.42 38.87 -43.91
N VAL A 367 1.51 38.25 -44.66
CA VAL A 367 1.44 38.39 -46.13
C VAL A 367 1.18 39.85 -46.54
N ALA A 368 0.31 40.57 -45.84
CA ALA A 368 0.02 41.99 -46.10
C ALA A 368 1.24 42.88 -45.84
N SER A 369 1.99 42.65 -44.75
CA SER A 369 3.23 43.38 -44.45
C SER A 369 4.34 43.10 -45.46
N LEU A 370 4.52 41.84 -45.87
CA LEU A 370 5.47 41.44 -46.92
C LEU A 370 5.09 42.03 -48.29
N ALA A 371 3.80 42.04 -48.64
CA ALA A 371 3.32 42.68 -49.86
C ALA A 371 3.54 44.20 -49.84
N ALA A 372 3.25 44.87 -48.72
CA ALA A 372 3.51 46.29 -48.54
C ALA A 372 5.02 46.61 -48.63
N LEU A 373 5.88 45.78 -48.03
CA LEU A 373 7.34 45.89 -48.14
C LEU A 373 7.82 45.74 -49.59
N LEU A 374 7.31 44.74 -50.30
CA LEU A 374 7.67 44.47 -51.70
C LEU A 374 7.23 45.63 -52.63
N LEU A 375 6.04 46.20 -52.38
CA LEU A 375 5.56 47.40 -53.08
C LEU A 375 6.36 48.66 -52.69
N LEU A 376 6.77 48.81 -51.43
CA LEU A 376 7.59 49.92 -50.95
C LEU A 376 8.98 49.87 -51.60
N VAL A 377 9.60 48.69 -51.70
CA VAL A 377 10.85 48.48 -52.44
C VAL A 377 10.67 48.82 -53.93
N ARG A 378 9.52 48.49 -54.53
CA ARG A 378 9.22 48.82 -55.93
C ARG A 378 9.07 50.34 -56.16
N VAL A 379 8.39 51.05 -55.27
CA VAL A 379 8.23 52.52 -55.31
C VAL A 379 9.56 53.21 -55.02
N PHE A 380 10.33 52.70 -54.05
CA PHE A 380 11.68 53.19 -53.75
C PHE A 380 12.63 53.02 -54.93
N ASN A 381 12.56 51.89 -55.66
CA ASN A 381 13.33 51.68 -56.89
C ASN A 381 12.87 52.56 -58.06
N GLN A 382 11.59 52.94 -58.12
CA GLN A 382 11.10 53.90 -59.11
C GLN A 382 11.50 55.35 -58.79
N GLU A 383 11.65 55.72 -57.52
CA GLU A 383 12.07 57.06 -57.10
C GLU A 383 13.60 57.21 -56.95
N SER A 384 14.34 56.12 -56.68
CA SER A 384 15.81 56.09 -56.65
C SER A 384 16.40 56.26 -58.06
N VAL A 385 15.67 55.89 -59.11
CA VAL A 385 16.03 56.17 -60.51
C VAL A 385 15.80 57.65 -60.89
N LYS A 386 14.89 58.37 -60.21
CA LYS A 386 14.64 59.82 -60.43
C LYS A 386 15.44 60.76 -59.53
N ARG A 387 16.03 60.28 -58.43
CA ARG A 387 16.89 61.09 -57.52
C ARG A 387 18.39 60.80 -57.62
N ARG A 388 18.83 60.08 -58.66
CA ARG A 388 20.27 59.82 -58.94
C ARG A 388 20.89 60.71 -60.03
N LEU A 389 20.28 61.87 -60.31
CA LEU A 389 20.76 62.85 -61.30
C LEU A 389 20.88 64.27 -60.70
N ALA A 390 21.30 64.39 -59.43
CA ALA A 390 21.52 65.69 -58.78
C ALA A 390 22.71 65.73 -57.78
N SER A 391 23.74 64.90 -57.99
CA SER A 391 25.06 65.12 -57.38
C SER A 391 26.16 64.56 -58.30
N GLU A 392 26.30 65.19 -59.46
CA GLU A 392 27.37 64.90 -60.44
C GLU A 392 28.43 66.01 -60.48
N ALA A 393 28.71 66.63 -59.33
CA ALA A 393 29.83 67.57 -59.17
C ALA A 393 30.71 67.28 -57.94
N GLU A 394 30.73 66.03 -57.46
CA GLU A 394 31.69 65.57 -56.43
C GLU A 394 32.35 64.22 -56.79
N ASN A 395 32.27 63.79 -58.05
CA ASN A 395 32.68 62.43 -58.44
C ASN A 395 34.11 62.32 -59.03
N ARG A 396 34.93 63.38 -58.93
CA ARG A 396 36.34 63.36 -59.38
C ARG A 396 37.38 63.36 -58.26
N LYS A 397 36.98 63.59 -57.00
CA LYS A 397 37.86 63.39 -55.81
C LYS A 397 37.65 62.01 -55.16
N ASN A 398 36.46 61.41 -55.28
CA ASN A 398 36.14 60.10 -54.67
C ASN A 398 36.74 58.90 -55.42
N GLN A 399 37.06 59.02 -56.71
CA GLN A 399 37.55 57.88 -57.50
C GLN A 399 38.95 57.38 -57.07
N ASP A 400 39.84 58.26 -56.61
CA ASP A 400 41.16 57.85 -56.08
C ASP A 400 41.09 57.30 -54.65
N ALA A 401 40.18 57.84 -53.81
CA ALA A 401 39.99 57.38 -52.43
C ALA A 401 39.28 56.01 -52.37
N ILE A 402 38.30 55.76 -53.26
CA ILE A 402 37.59 54.48 -53.36
C ILE A 402 38.49 53.37 -53.92
N LEU A 403 39.41 53.66 -54.85
CA LEU A 403 40.36 52.67 -55.35
C LEU A 403 41.40 52.27 -54.28
N ARG A 404 41.78 53.19 -53.39
CA ARG A 404 42.60 52.87 -52.22
C ARG A 404 41.83 52.00 -51.21
N LEU A 405 40.60 52.37 -50.88
CA LEU A 405 39.74 51.56 -50.00
C LEU A 405 39.47 50.17 -50.59
N LEU A 406 39.25 50.04 -51.92
CA LEU A 406 39.07 48.75 -52.58
C LEU A 406 40.34 47.88 -52.56
N ASN A 407 41.53 48.48 -52.68
CA ASN A 407 42.79 47.76 -52.52
C ASN A 407 43.05 47.37 -51.05
N GLU A 408 42.76 48.25 -50.09
CA GLU A 408 42.87 47.95 -48.66
C GLU A 408 41.85 46.88 -48.21
N MET A 409 40.72 46.75 -48.91
CA MET A 409 39.68 45.73 -48.66
C MET A 409 39.84 44.44 -49.46
N GLY A 410 40.85 44.34 -50.34
CA GLY A 410 41.10 43.14 -51.14
C GLY A 410 41.32 41.91 -50.26
N ASP A 411 42.11 42.07 -49.20
CA ASP A 411 42.45 40.99 -48.26
C ASP A 411 41.27 40.63 -47.32
N LEU A 412 40.29 41.54 -47.16
CA LEU A 412 39.07 41.28 -46.35
C LEU A 412 38.20 40.22 -47.02
N ALA A 413 38.13 40.24 -48.36
CA ALA A 413 37.38 39.28 -49.15
C ALA A 413 37.94 37.85 -49.04
N ASP A 414 39.23 37.73 -48.73
CA ASP A 414 39.92 36.45 -48.49
C ASP A 414 39.84 36.00 -47.02
N GLY A 415 39.06 36.69 -46.18
CA GLY A 415 38.82 36.33 -44.78
C GLY A 415 39.89 36.85 -43.81
N ASP A 416 40.81 37.72 -44.25
CA ASP A 416 41.76 38.36 -43.35
C ASP A 416 41.05 39.47 -42.56
N LEU A 417 40.63 39.17 -41.33
CA LEU A 417 40.02 40.16 -40.47
C LEU A 417 41.07 40.99 -39.74
N THR A 418 42.38 40.75 -39.89
CA THR A 418 43.45 41.48 -39.17
C THR A 418 43.65 42.90 -39.69
N ILE A 419 43.27 43.14 -40.94
CA ILE A 419 43.44 44.40 -41.63
C ILE A 419 42.52 45.50 -41.07
N ARG A 420 42.95 46.75 -41.23
CA ARG A 420 42.16 47.94 -40.90
C ARG A 420 42.20 48.90 -42.07
N ALA A 421 41.04 49.41 -42.44
CA ALA A 421 40.94 50.51 -43.40
C ALA A 421 41.58 51.77 -42.80
N SER A 422 42.41 52.47 -43.57
CA SER A 422 43.03 53.72 -43.14
C SER A 422 41.97 54.83 -43.03
N VAL A 423 41.73 55.35 -41.82
CA VAL A 423 40.74 56.43 -41.60
C VAL A 423 41.36 57.79 -41.96
N THR A 424 40.86 58.40 -43.03
CA THR A 424 41.25 59.73 -43.54
C THR A 424 40.18 60.78 -43.25
N GLU A 425 40.52 62.08 -43.23
CA GLU A 425 39.56 63.19 -43.03
C GLU A 425 38.63 63.46 -44.23
N ASP A 426 38.64 62.61 -45.26
CA ASP A 426 37.85 62.75 -46.47
C ASP A 426 36.54 61.92 -46.43
N LEU A 427 35.75 61.98 -47.52
CA LEU A 427 34.43 61.35 -47.61
C LEU A 427 34.47 59.81 -47.39
N THR A 428 35.63 59.18 -47.60
CA THR A 428 35.84 57.74 -47.38
C THR A 428 36.16 57.39 -45.93
N GLY A 429 36.54 58.35 -45.08
CA GLY A 429 36.84 58.11 -43.66
C GLY A 429 35.67 57.52 -42.87
N ALA A 430 34.45 58.03 -43.08
CA ALA A 430 33.24 57.48 -42.44
C ALA A 430 32.88 56.06 -42.94
N ILE A 431 33.25 55.73 -44.17
CA ILE A 431 33.07 54.40 -44.75
C ILE A 431 34.13 53.44 -44.19
N ALA A 432 35.39 53.87 -44.12
CA ALA A 432 36.49 53.14 -43.49
C ALA A 432 36.18 52.85 -42.01
N ASP A 433 35.61 53.80 -41.28
CA ASP A 433 35.20 53.63 -39.87
C ASP A 433 34.04 52.62 -39.74
N SER A 434 33.02 52.70 -40.59
CA SER A 434 31.90 51.73 -40.63
C SER A 434 32.35 50.32 -41.00
N ILE A 435 33.34 50.20 -41.90
CA ILE A 435 33.95 48.93 -42.28
C ILE A 435 34.79 48.38 -41.11
N ASN A 436 35.61 49.20 -40.47
CA ASN A 436 36.39 48.80 -39.30
C ASN A 436 35.47 48.35 -38.15
N PHE A 437 34.34 49.03 -37.92
CA PHE A 437 33.31 48.60 -36.98
C PHE A 437 32.71 47.25 -37.38
N THR A 438 32.41 47.04 -38.66
CA THR A 438 31.90 45.76 -39.18
C THR A 438 32.93 44.64 -39.02
N ILE A 439 34.21 44.89 -39.28
CA ILE A 439 35.32 43.94 -39.06
C ILE A 439 35.41 43.58 -37.58
N GLU A 440 35.30 44.55 -36.67
CA GLU A 440 35.33 44.30 -35.22
C GLU A 440 34.11 43.47 -34.76
N GLU A 441 32.91 43.77 -35.26
CA GLU A 441 31.70 42.98 -34.99
C GLU A 441 31.82 41.55 -35.57
N LEU A 442 32.40 41.38 -36.77
CA LEU A 442 32.67 40.06 -37.36
C LEU A 442 33.72 39.28 -36.56
N ARG A 443 34.80 39.92 -36.09
CA ARG A 443 35.79 39.31 -35.18
C ARG A 443 35.14 38.86 -33.89
N SER A 444 34.31 39.71 -33.29
CA SER A 444 33.55 39.41 -32.07
C SER A 444 32.62 38.21 -32.29
N LEU A 445 31.90 38.18 -33.41
CA LEU A 445 31.01 37.09 -33.80
C LEU A 445 31.77 35.78 -34.02
N ILE A 446 32.88 35.78 -34.77
CA ILE A 446 33.69 34.57 -35.00
C ILE A 446 34.34 34.08 -33.71
N THR A 447 34.82 34.99 -32.86
CA THR A 447 35.33 34.64 -31.53
C THR A 447 34.23 34.02 -30.66
N GLY A 448 33.01 34.57 -30.74
CA GLY A 448 31.82 34.01 -30.11
C GLY A 448 31.47 32.61 -30.63
N ILE A 449 31.53 32.38 -31.95
CA ILE A 449 31.30 31.07 -32.57
C ILE A 449 32.37 30.07 -32.12
N ASN A 450 33.65 30.42 -32.14
CA ASN A 450 34.72 29.54 -31.67
C ASN A 450 34.50 29.13 -30.21
N ARG A 451 34.15 30.08 -29.34
CA ARG A 451 33.85 29.81 -27.93
C ARG A 451 32.64 28.91 -27.75
N ALA A 452 31.54 29.19 -28.47
CA ALA A 452 30.33 28.37 -28.43
C ALA A 452 30.60 26.94 -28.93
N THR A 453 31.42 26.79 -29.96
CA THR A 453 31.80 25.49 -30.53
C THR A 453 32.66 24.67 -29.56
N ASP A 454 33.61 25.31 -28.87
CA ASP A 454 34.40 24.64 -27.82
C ASP A 454 33.55 24.22 -26.62
N GLN A 455 32.54 25.02 -26.26
CA GLN A 455 31.55 24.66 -25.24
C GLN A 455 30.68 23.46 -25.66
N VAL A 456 30.21 23.43 -26.91
CA VAL A 456 29.46 22.29 -27.46
C VAL A 456 30.32 21.02 -27.50
N ASN A 457 31.58 21.11 -27.91
CA ASN A 457 32.50 19.97 -27.89
C ASN A 457 32.73 19.43 -26.48
N SER A 458 32.88 20.31 -25.49
CA SER A 458 33.05 19.89 -24.09
C SER A 458 31.78 19.23 -23.53
N ALA A 459 30.61 19.82 -23.77
CA ALA A 459 29.32 19.29 -23.32
C ALA A 459 28.97 17.95 -24.01
N THR A 460 29.30 17.79 -25.29
CA THR A 460 29.09 16.53 -26.02
C THR A 460 30.05 15.44 -25.55
N ALA A 461 31.32 15.76 -25.26
CA ALA A 461 32.24 14.79 -24.66
C ALA A 461 31.78 14.30 -23.28
N GLU A 462 31.25 15.20 -22.44
CA GLU A 462 30.65 14.85 -21.16
C GLU A 462 29.40 13.98 -21.34
N ALA A 463 28.50 14.37 -22.24
CA ALA A 463 27.29 13.60 -22.55
C ALA A 463 27.60 12.20 -23.09
N GLN A 464 28.67 12.05 -23.88
CA GLN A 464 29.14 10.75 -24.35
C GLN A 464 29.61 9.88 -23.18
N GLY A 465 30.41 10.44 -22.26
CA GLY A 465 30.87 9.74 -21.06
C GLY A 465 29.72 9.27 -20.16
N ILE A 466 28.70 10.11 -19.98
CA ILE A 466 27.47 9.76 -19.23
C ILE A 466 26.72 8.62 -19.95
N SER A 467 26.62 8.68 -21.28
CA SER A 467 25.94 7.65 -22.06
C SER A 467 26.65 6.29 -21.93
N ASP A 468 27.98 6.26 -21.99
CA ASP A 468 28.75 5.03 -21.82
C ASP A 468 28.58 4.44 -20.41
N GLN A 469 28.58 5.28 -19.37
CA GLN A 469 28.31 4.86 -18.00
C GLN A 469 26.90 4.28 -17.84
N LEU A 470 25.88 4.91 -18.45
CA LEU A 470 24.51 4.41 -18.43
C LEU A 470 24.37 3.06 -19.12
N LEU A 471 25.08 2.81 -20.22
CA LEU A 471 25.08 1.51 -20.89
C LEU A 471 25.66 0.41 -20.01
N VAL A 472 26.78 0.67 -19.34
CA VAL A 472 27.39 -0.29 -18.39
C VAL A 472 26.45 -0.54 -17.21
N ALA A 473 25.83 0.50 -16.67
CA ALA A 473 24.87 0.37 -15.57
C ALA A 473 23.63 -0.43 -15.96
N ALA A 474 23.07 -0.18 -17.15
CA ALA A 474 21.91 -0.91 -17.67
C ALA A 474 22.23 -2.39 -17.91
N GLN A 475 23.43 -2.69 -18.42
CA GLN A 475 23.84 -4.09 -18.62
C GLN A 475 24.00 -4.83 -17.30
N ARG A 476 24.63 -4.21 -16.31
CA ARG A 476 24.72 -4.78 -14.96
C ARG A 476 23.33 -4.97 -14.34
N GLN A 477 22.43 -4.02 -14.52
CA GLN A 477 21.06 -4.13 -14.04
C GLN A 477 20.34 -5.34 -14.67
N SER A 478 20.55 -5.59 -15.96
CA SER A 478 19.98 -6.75 -16.65
C SER A 478 20.47 -8.08 -16.05
N GLU A 479 21.77 -8.21 -15.76
CA GLU A 479 22.35 -9.39 -15.09
C GLU A 479 21.81 -9.60 -13.67
N GLU A 480 21.63 -8.50 -12.91
CA GLU A 480 21.06 -8.54 -11.56
C GLU A 480 19.57 -8.95 -11.60
N ILE A 481 18.81 -8.52 -12.61
CA ILE A 481 17.41 -8.94 -12.81
C ILE A 481 17.32 -10.43 -13.16
N GLU A 482 18.19 -10.95 -14.04
CA GLU A 482 18.23 -12.37 -14.38
C GLU A 482 18.51 -13.24 -13.14
N THR A 483 19.53 -12.85 -12.35
CA THR A 483 19.86 -13.51 -11.08
C THR A 483 18.69 -13.48 -10.09
N THR A 484 17.98 -12.35 -10.03
CA THR A 484 16.80 -12.21 -9.18
C THR A 484 15.67 -13.13 -9.61
N ASN A 485 15.41 -13.26 -10.92
CA ASN A 485 14.41 -14.19 -11.44
C ASN A 485 14.72 -15.64 -11.07
N ILE A 486 15.98 -16.08 -11.19
CA ILE A 486 16.41 -17.43 -10.78
C ILE A 486 16.15 -17.65 -9.28
N THR A 487 16.43 -16.65 -8.46
CA THR A 487 16.21 -16.73 -7.00
C THR A 487 14.71 -16.80 -6.67
N VAL A 488 13.88 -16.04 -7.39
CA VAL A 488 12.41 -16.10 -7.23
C VAL A 488 11.87 -17.48 -7.61
N GLU A 489 12.38 -18.09 -8.69
CA GLU A 489 12.02 -19.48 -9.04
C GLU A 489 12.39 -20.47 -7.92
N GLN A 490 13.59 -20.35 -7.35
CA GLN A 490 13.99 -21.19 -6.21
C GLN A 490 13.10 -20.99 -4.98
N ILE A 491 12.69 -19.75 -4.71
CA ILE A 491 11.74 -19.44 -3.64
C ILE A 491 10.40 -20.16 -3.88
N VAL A 492 9.87 -20.14 -5.11
CA VAL A 492 8.63 -20.85 -5.46
C VAL A 492 8.76 -22.35 -5.19
N TYR A 493 9.86 -22.98 -5.61
CA TYR A 493 10.10 -24.40 -5.32
C TYR A 493 10.17 -24.68 -3.82
N SER A 494 10.84 -23.81 -3.04
CA SER A 494 10.92 -23.94 -1.59
C SER A 494 9.54 -23.81 -0.92
N ILE A 495 8.72 -22.85 -1.35
CA ILE A 495 7.36 -22.64 -0.84
C ILE A 495 6.49 -23.87 -1.13
N GLN A 496 6.59 -24.44 -2.33
CA GLN A 496 5.89 -25.66 -2.70
C GLN A 496 6.28 -26.84 -1.78
N GLY A 497 7.57 -26.95 -1.44
CA GLY A 497 8.08 -27.95 -0.51
C GLY A 497 7.52 -27.78 0.91
N VAL A 498 7.47 -26.54 1.42
CA VAL A 498 6.86 -26.23 2.72
C VAL A 498 5.37 -26.57 2.73
N SER A 499 4.63 -26.22 1.68
CA SER A 499 3.21 -26.54 1.54
C SER A 499 2.96 -28.06 1.58
N SER A 500 3.76 -28.84 0.84
CA SER A 500 3.70 -30.30 0.87
C SER A 500 3.99 -30.88 2.25
N THR A 501 5.01 -30.36 2.95
CA THR A 501 5.40 -30.82 4.28
C THR A 501 4.33 -30.49 5.33
N ALA A 502 3.69 -29.32 5.21
CA ALA A 502 2.57 -28.92 6.05
C ALA A 502 1.36 -29.84 5.84
N ALA A 503 1.03 -30.18 4.58
CA ALA A 503 -0.05 -31.12 4.28
C ALA A 503 0.20 -32.52 4.86
N GLU A 504 1.42 -33.04 4.73
CA GLU A 504 1.83 -34.31 5.36
C GLU A 504 1.73 -34.24 6.89
N SER A 505 2.20 -33.15 7.49
CA SER A 505 2.14 -32.94 8.94
C SER A 505 0.70 -32.84 9.45
N ALA A 506 -0.21 -32.22 8.69
CA ALA A 506 -1.63 -32.19 9.01
C ALA A 506 -2.24 -33.61 8.99
N GLN A 507 -1.86 -34.44 8.00
CA GLN A 507 -2.31 -35.83 7.91
C GLN A 507 -1.81 -36.68 9.09
N VAL A 508 -0.54 -36.51 9.49
CA VAL A 508 0.02 -37.17 10.67
C VAL A 508 -0.70 -36.71 11.94
N ALA A 509 -1.00 -35.42 12.08
CA ALA A 509 -1.74 -34.89 13.21
C ALA A 509 -3.17 -35.46 13.29
N GLN A 510 -3.88 -35.59 12.16
CA GLN A 510 -5.20 -36.24 12.12
C GLN A 510 -5.14 -37.72 12.50
N THR A 511 -4.09 -38.42 12.07
CA THR A 511 -3.88 -39.84 12.42
C THR A 511 -3.60 -39.98 13.93
N SER A 512 -2.78 -39.10 14.50
CA SER A 512 -2.52 -39.05 15.94
C SER A 512 -3.77 -38.74 16.75
N LEU A 513 -4.63 -37.85 16.25
CA LEU A 513 -5.93 -37.55 16.85
C LEU A 513 -6.81 -38.80 16.91
N ALA A 514 -6.97 -39.51 15.80
CA ALA A 514 -7.77 -40.73 15.74
C ALA A 514 -7.24 -41.81 16.70
N ALA A 515 -5.91 -41.97 16.78
CA ALA A 515 -5.29 -42.90 17.72
C ALA A 515 -5.52 -42.50 19.19
N ALA A 516 -5.47 -41.21 19.50
CA ALA A 516 -5.73 -40.69 20.84
C ALA A 516 -7.20 -40.87 21.25
N GLU A 517 -8.15 -40.63 20.34
CA GLU A 517 -9.58 -40.83 20.57
C GLU A 517 -9.90 -42.32 20.79
N GLN A 518 -9.34 -43.22 19.97
CA GLN A 518 -9.47 -44.66 20.16
C GLN A 518 -8.85 -45.13 21.48
N GLY A 519 -7.68 -44.59 21.84
CA GLY A 519 -7.05 -44.88 23.13
C GLY A 519 -7.90 -44.41 24.31
N ALA A 520 -8.49 -43.21 24.23
CA ALA A 520 -9.33 -42.65 25.28
C ALA A 520 -10.60 -43.50 25.48
N GLU A 521 -11.18 -44.00 24.39
CA GLU A 521 -12.31 -44.94 24.46
C GLU A 521 -11.91 -46.25 25.16
N ALA A 522 -10.76 -46.83 24.79
CA ALA A 522 -10.27 -48.06 25.42
C ALA A 522 -10.05 -47.88 26.94
N VAL A 523 -9.47 -46.75 27.35
CA VAL A 523 -9.27 -46.40 28.77
C VAL A 523 -10.60 -46.21 29.49
N ASN A 524 -11.58 -45.54 28.88
CA ASN A 524 -12.91 -45.36 29.48
C ASN A 524 -13.61 -46.70 29.70
N ASN A 525 -13.50 -47.63 28.73
CA ASN A 525 -14.01 -48.99 28.87
C ASN A 525 -13.30 -49.74 30.02
N GLN A 526 -12.00 -49.55 30.20
CA GLN A 526 -11.25 -50.12 31.32
C GLN A 526 -11.68 -49.56 32.68
N ILE A 527 -11.94 -48.24 32.78
CA ILE A 527 -12.46 -47.61 34.01
C ILE A 527 -13.82 -48.20 34.38
N LYS A 528 -14.71 -48.39 33.39
CA LYS A 528 -16.00 -49.07 33.62
C LYS A 528 -15.80 -50.50 34.12
N GLY A 529 -14.91 -51.27 33.49
CA GLY A 529 -14.58 -52.64 33.93
C GLY A 529 -14.03 -52.69 35.36
N MET A 530 -13.19 -51.72 35.76
CA MET A 530 -12.73 -51.60 37.16
C MET A 530 -13.90 -51.30 38.12
N GLY A 531 -14.88 -50.50 37.70
CA GLY A 531 -16.11 -50.26 38.43
C GLY A 531 -16.91 -51.54 38.69
N GLU A 532 -17.08 -52.37 37.66
CA GLU A 532 -17.76 -53.67 37.75
C GLU A 532 -17.01 -54.64 38.68
N ILE A 533 -15.68 -54.74 38.55
CA ILE A 533 -14.85 -55.58 39.43
C ILE A 533 -14.99 -55.14 40.89
N ARG A 534 -14.98 -53.84 41.17
CA ARG A 534 -15.17 -53.30 42.52
C ARG A 534 -16.51 -53.72 43.11
N GLU A 535 -17.58 -53.63 42.33
CA GLU A 535 -18.93 -54.03 42.75
C GLU A 535 -19.00 -55.53 43.07
N GLN A 536 -18.39 -56.36 42.22
CA GLN A 536 -18.29 -57.81 42.42
C GLN A 536 -17.49 -58.18 43.69
N ILE A 537 -16.39 -57.47 43.98
CA ILE A 537 -15.59 -57.64 45.20
C ILE A 537 -16.42 -57.28 46.44
N GLN A 538 -17.15 -56.16 46.41
CA GLN A 538 -18.01 -55.75 47.52
C GLN A 538 -19.14 -56.75 47.80
N GLU A 539 -19.76 -57.29 46.75
CA GLU A 539 -20.78 -58.32 46.89
C GLU A 539 -20.19 -59.61 47.52
N THR A 540 -18.99 -60.00 47.07
CA THR A 540 -18.27 -61.16 47.59
C THR A 540 -17.89 -60.96 49.05
N ALA A 541 -17.35 -59.79 49.43
CA ALA A 541 -17.05 -59.43 50.82
C ALA A 541 -18.29 -59.52 51.71
N LYS A 542 -19.46 -59.04 51.24
CA LYS A 542 -20.74 -59.16 51.97
C LYS A 542 -21.18 -60.61 52.15
N ARG A 543 -20.96 -61.48 51.16
CA ARG A 543 -21.24 -62.93 51.27
C ARG A 543 -20.33 -63.60 52.29
N ILE A 544 -19.02 -63.30 52.27
CA ILE A 544 -18.04 -63.84 53.23
C ILE A 544 -18.31 -63.34 54.64
N LYS A 545 -18.67 -62.06 54.81
CA LYS A 545 -19.01 -61.51 56.13
C LYS A 545 -20.21 -62.23 56.77
N ARG A 546 -21.26 -62.50 55.99
CA ARG A 546 -22.39 -63.32 56.44
C ARG A 546 -21.98 -64.75 56.80
N LEU A 547 -21.04 -65.33 56.05
CA LEU A 547 -20.49 -66.66 56.39
C LEU A 547 -19.75 -66.60 57.73
N GLY A 548 -18.95 -65.56 57.98
CA GLY A 548 -18.29 -65.34 59.26
C GLY A 548 -19.28 -65.18 60.42
N GLU A 549 -20.36 -64.42 60.23
CA GLU A 549 -21.46 -64.29 61.20
C GLU A 549 -22.13 -65.65 61.49
N SER A 550 -22.48 -66.43 60.45
CA SER A 550 -23.02 -67.78 60.64
C SER A 550 -22.03 -68.74 61.32
N SER A 551 -20.74 -68.63 61.04
CA SER A 551 -19.71 -69.43 61.73
C SER A 551 -19.52 -69.00 63.19
N GLN A 552 -19.77 -67.74 63.54
CA GLN A 552 -19.83 -67.27 64.92
C GLN A 552 -20.99 -67.93 65.67
N GLU A 553 -22.21 -67.89 65.10
CA GLU A 553 -23.39 -68.52 65.67
C GLU A 553 -23.21 -70.04 65.86
N ILE A 554 -22.60 -70.73 64.88
CA ILE A 554 -22.28 -72.15 65.01
C ILE A 554 -21.26 -72.36 66.14
N GLY A 555 -20.27 -71.48 66.30
CA GLY A 555 -19.30 -71.53 67.38
C GLY A 555 -19.96 -71.47 68.77
N GLU A 556 -20.91 -70.56 68.96
CA GLU A 556 -21.70 -70.43 70.19
C GLU A 556 -22.53 -71.70 70.48
N ILE A 557 -23.13 -72.30 69.45
CA ILE A 557 -23.87 -73.56 69.58
C ILE A 557 -22.93 -74.71 69.96
N VAL A 558 -21.75 -74.78 69.36
CA VAL A 558 -20.74 -75.82 69.65
C VAL A 558 -20.24 -75.69 71.10
N GLU A 559 -20.04 -74.47 71.60
CA GLU A 559 -19.68 -74.22 72.99
C GLU A 559 -20.80 -74.69 73.96
N LEU A 560 -22.05 -74.33 73.66
CA LEU A 560 -23.21 -74.80 74.42
C LEU A 560 -23.34 -76.34 74.42
N ILE A 561 -23.11 -76.99 73.27
CA ILE A 561 -23.12 -78.46 73.19
C ILE A 561 -21.99 -79.05 74.03
N SER A 562 -20.80 -78.44 74.02
CA SER A 562 -19.67 -78.86 74.86
C SER A 562 -20.07 -78.82 76.34
N ASP A 563 -20.67 -77.71 76.80
CA ASP A 563 -21.16 -77.55 78.16
C ASP A 563 -22.22 -78.60 78.53
N ILE A 564 -23.16 -78.90 77.62
CA ILE A 564 -24.18 -79.94 77.81
C ILE A 564 -23.53 -81.32 77.90
N THR A 565 -22.57 -81.64 77.03
CA THR A 565 -21.87 -82.93 77.06
C THR A 565 -21.06 -83.09 78.34
N GLU A 566 -20.45 -82.03 78.85
CA GLU A 566 -19.71 -82.03 80.11
C GLU A 566 -20.65 -82.18 81.32
N GLN A 567 -21.77 -81.46 81.35
CA GLN A 567 -22.82 -81.68 82.36
C GLN A 567 -23.38 -83.11 82.31
N THR A 568 -23.61 -83.64 81.11
CA THR A 568 -24.12 -85.01 80.92
C THR A 568 -23.10 -86.04 81.40
N ASN A 569 -21.81 -85.82 81.16
CA ASN A 569 -20.72 -86.65 81.66
C ASN A 569 -20.69 -86.67 83.20
N VAL A 570 -20.82 -85.49 83.84
CA VAL A 570 -20.88 -85.36 85.30
C VAL A 570 -22.14 -86.02 85.89
N LEU A 571 -23.30 -85.84 85.25
CA LEU A 571 -24.56 -86.47 85.65
C LEU A 571 -24.48 -88.00 85.54
N ALA A 572 -23.91 -88.51 84.45
CA ALA A 572 -23.70 -89.94 84.22
C ALA A 572 -22.74 -90.54 85.24
N LEU A 573 -21.64 -89.85 85.55
CA LEU A 573 -20.69 -90.25 86.60
C LEU A 573 -21.37 -90.29 87.99
N ASN A 574 -22.15 -89.26 88.34
CA ASN A 574 -22.90 -89.24 89.59
C ASN A 574 -23.94 -90.38 89.67
N ALA A 575 -24.61 -90.69 88.56
CA ALA A 575 -25.54 -91.81 88.46
C ALA A 575 -24.83 -93.16 88.59
N ALA A 576 -23.64 -93.32 87.98
CA ALA A 576 -22.81 -94.51 88.11
C ALA A 576 -22.35 -94.73 89.57
N ILE A 577 -21.92 -93.66 90.26
CA ILE A 577 -21.55 -93.69 91.68
C ILE A 577 -22.74 -94.11 92.56
N GLN A 578 -23.92 -93.52 92.34
CA GLN A 578 -25.14 -93.88 93.08
C GLN A 578 -25.62 -95.31 92.78
N ALA A 579 -25.51 -95.76 91.53
CA ALA A 579 -25.83 -97.14 91.14
C ALA A 579 -24.87 -98.16 91.78
N ALA A 580 -23.57 -97.83 91.88
CA ALA A 580 -22.60 -98.62 92.62
C ALA A 580 -22.89 -98.66 94.13
N ALA A 581 -23.35 -97.54 94.70
CA ALA A 581 -23.76 -97.45 96.11
C ALA A 581 -25.01 -98.30 96.44
N ALA A 582 -25.89 -98.55 95.48
CA ALA A 582 -27.09 -99.38 95.63
C ALA A 582 -26.84 -100.91 95.52
N GLY A 583 -25.60 -101.34 95.24
CA GLY A 583 -25.22 -102.77 95.19
C GLY A 583 -25.93 -103.55 94.07
N GLU A 584 -26.36 -104.80 94.36
CA GLU A 584 -27.01 -105.69 93.38
C GLU A 584 -28.28 -105.08 92.74
N ALA A 585 -29.03 -104.23 93.45
CA ALA A 585 -30.22 -103.57 92.93
C ALA A 585 -29.92 -102.48 91.88
N GLY A 586 -28.71 -101.91 91.90
CA GLY A 586 -28.28 -100.82 91.01
C GLY A 586 -27.57 -101.28 89.73
N ARG A 587 -27.32 -102.58 89.55
CA ARG A 587 -26.45 -103.12 88.49
C ARG A 587 -26.91 -102.74 87.07
N GLY A 588 -28.22 -102.79 86.81
CA GLY A 588 -28.78 -102.37 85.51
C GLY A 588 -28.66 -100.86 85.25
N PHE A 589 -28.78 -100.04 86.30
CA PHE A 589 -28.61 -98.59 86.20
C PHE A 589 -27.14 -98.19 86.01
N SER A 590 -26.20 -98.93 86.61
CA SER A 590 -24.76 -98.68 86.46
C SER A 590 -24.30 -98.84 85.01
N VAL A 591 -24.77 -99.87 84.30
CA VAL A 591 -24.44 -100.12 82.89
C VAL A 591 -24.99 -99.01 81.98
N VAL A 592 -26.21 -98.54 82.25
CA VAL A 592 -26.79 -97.42 81.49
C VAL A 592 -26.02 -96.12 81.76
N ALA A 593 -25.64 -95.87 83.02
CA ALA A 593 -24.85 -94.70 83.38
C ALA A 593 -23.46 -94.68 82.72
N GLU A 594 -22.75 -95.81 82.69
CA GLU A 594 -21.46 -95.95 81.97
C GLU A 594 -21.61 -95.73 80.46
N GLU A 595 -22.67 -96.24 79.82
CA GLU A 595 -22.89 -96.03 78.39
C GLU A 595 -23.26 -94.57 78.07
N VAL A 596 -24.04 -93.91 78.94
CA VAL A 596 -24.32 -92.47 78.83
C VAL A 596 -23.04 -91.65 79.01
N GLN A 597 -22.18 -92.01 79.97
CA GLN A 597 -20.88 -91.36 80.19
C GLN A 597 -20.00 -91.48 78.93
N ARG A 598 -19.88 -92.70 78.38
CA ARG A 598 -19.09 -92.96 77.16
C ARG A 598 -19.63 -92.22 75.94
N LEU A 599 -20.95 -92.08 75.83
CA LEU A 599 -21.60 -91.31 74.77
C LEU A 599 -21.37 -89.81 74.93
N ALA A 600 -21.36 -89.31 76.18
CA ALA A 600 -21.05 -87.93 76.50
C ALA A 600 -19.59 -87.59 76.18
N GLU A 601 -18.62 -88.45 76.56
CA GLU A 601 -17.21 -88.30 76.19
C GLU A 601 -17.00 -88.30 74.67
N ARG A 602 -17.61 -89.25 73.94
CA ARG A 602 -17.54 -89.27 72.46
C ARG A 602 -18.17 -88.02 71.83
N SER A 603 -19.28 -87.54 72.39
CA SER A 603 -19.93 -86.33 71.90
C SER A 603 -19.08 -85.09 72.18
N GLY A 604 -18.44 -85.02 73.36
CA GLY A 604 -17.50 -83.94 73.70
C GLY A 604 -16.27 -83.91 72.79
N GLU A 605 -15.67 -85.07 72.49
CA GLU A 605 -14.55 -85.19 71.54
C GLU A 605 -14.95 -84.72 70.13
N ALA A 606 -16.12 -85.16 69.64
CA ALA A 606 -16.64 -84.72 68.34
C ALA A 606 -16.93 -83.22 68.32
N THR A 607 -17.48 -82.67 69.42
CA THR A 607 -17.76 -81.23 69.56
C THR A 607 -16.47 -80.41 69.55
N LYS A 608 -15.40 -80.88 70.20
CA LYS A 608 -14.06 -80.28 70.11
C LYS A 608 -13.52 -80.25 68.68
N GLN A 609 -13.67 -81.34 67.92
CA GLN A 609 -13.24 -81.40 66.52
C GLN A 609 -14.04 -80.40 65.66
N ILE A 610 -15.36 -80.33 65.84
CA ILE A 610 -16.20 -79.34 65.16
C ILE A 610 -15.78 -77.91 65.55
N GLY A 611 -15.52 -77.65 66.83
CA GLY A 611 -15.05 -76.34 67.30
C GLY A 611 -13.73 -75.92 66.69
N ALA A 612 -12.80 -76.85 66.48
CA ALA A 612 -11.55 -76.59 65.76
C ALA A 612 -11.82 -76.21 64.29
N ILE A 613 -12.69 -76.93 63.58
CA ILE A 613 -13.09 -76.61 62.20
C ILE A 613 -13.75 -75.23 62.12
N VAL A 614 -14.67 -74.92 63.05
CA VAL A 614 -15.35 -73.62 63.09
C VAL A 614 -14.35 -72.49 63.31
N LYS A 615 -13.38 -72.65 64.23
CA LYS A 615 -12.31 -71.66 64.41
C LYS A 615 -11.47 -71.46 63.16
N THR A 616 -11.16 -72.53 62.42
CA THR A 616 -10.47 -72.41 61.13
C THR A 616 -11.31 -71.64 60.12
N ILE A 617 -12.61 -71.93 59.99
CA ILE A 617 -13.50 -71.17 59.10
C ILE A 617 -13.59 -69.70 59.51
N GLN A 618 -13.65 -69.39 60.80
CA GLN A 618 -13.64 -68.01 61.30
C GLN A 618 -12.34 -67.28 60.94
N ALA A 619 -11.19 -67.93 61.06
CA ALA A 619 -9.90 -67.36 60.66
C ALA A 619 -9.85 -67.14 59.13
N ASP A 620 -10.18 -68.16 58.34
CA ASP A 620 -10.17 -68.10 56.87
C ASP A 620 -11.13 -67.02 56.34
N THR A 621 -12.31 -66.87 56.95
CA THR A 621 -13.28 -65.82 56.57
C THR A 621 -12.76 -64.42 56.92
N HIS A 622 -12.08 -64.24 58.04
CA HIS A 622 -11.44 -62.97 58.39
C HIS A 622 -10.33 -62.60 57.40
N ASP A 623 -9.44 -63.54 57.09
CA ASP A 623 -8.35 -63.35 56.12
C ASP A 623 -8.90 -63.06 54.73
N ALA A 624 -9.98 -63.73 54.33
CA ALA A 624 -10.62 -63.48 53.04
C ALA A 624 -11.27 -62.08 52.96
N VAL A 625 -11.86 -61.57 54.04
CA VAL A 625 -12.36 -60.18 54.09
C VAL A 625 -11.19 -59.18 53.96
N ALA A 626 -10.10 -59.38 54.69
CA ALA A 626 -8.91 -58.53 54.58
C ALA A 626 -8.33 -58.52 53.15
N ALA A 627 -8.27 -59.68 52.48
CA ALA A 627 -7.85 -59.78 51.08
C ALA A 627 -8.80 -59.05 50.11
N MET A 628 -10.11 -59.06 50.38
CA MET A 628 -11.10 -58.31 49.59
C MET A 628 -10.98 -56.80 49.77
N GLU A 629 -10.68 -56.32 50.98
CA GLU A 629 -10.39 -54.90 51.23
C GLU A 629 -9.13 -54.43 50.48
N LEU A 630 -8.06 -55.22 50.54
CA LEU A 630 -6.83 -54.94 49.78
C LEU A 630 -7.09 -54.94 48.27
N SER A 631 -7.88 -55.90 47.77
CA SER A 631 -8.25 -55.96 46.36
C SER A 631 -9.09 -54.75 45.94
N THR A 632 -10.00 -54.29 46.81
CA THR A 632 -10.77 -53.06 46.59
C THR A 632 -9.85 -51.86 46.43
N GLN A 633 -8.85 -51.72 47.30
CA GLN A 633 -7.87 -50.64 47.22
C GLN A 633 -7.06 -50.71 45.92
N GLY A 634 -6.63 -51.91 45.50
CA GLY A 634 -5.92 -52.12 44.23
C GLY A 634 -6.75 -51.71 43.00
N VAL A 635 -8.05 -52.02 42.99
CA VAL A 635 -8.96 -51.63 41.90
C VAL A 635 -9.18 -50.12 41.87
N VAL A 636 -9.31 -49.46 43.04
CA VAL A 636 -9.43 -47.99 43.10
C VAL A 636 -8.17 -47.31 42.55
N GLU A 637 -6.98 -47.79 42.93
CA GLU A 637 -5.73 -47.23 42.41
C GLU A 637 -5.57 -47.50 40.90
N GLY A 638 -5.95 -48.69 40.43
CA GLY A 638 -5.98 -49.03 39.01
C GLY A 638 -6.93 -48.14 38.19
N ALA A 639 -8.11 -47.84 38.73
CA ALA A 639 -9.07 -46.91 38.12
C ALA A 639 -8.50 -45.49 38.04
N LYS A 640 -7.84 -45.02 39.11
CA LYS A 640 -7.19 -43.69 39.15
C LYS A 640 -6.05 -43.58 38.14
N LEU A 641 -5.22 -44.61 38.00
CA LEU A 641 -4.14 -44.64 37.00
C LEU A 641 -4.70 -44.61 35.57
N SER A 642 -5.78 -45.35 35.34
CA SER A 642 -6.48 -45.36 34.06
C SER A 642 -7.07 -43.98 33.74
N ASP A 643 -7.71 -43.32 34.69
CA ASP A 643 -8.25 -41.97 34.55
C ASP A 643 -7.16 -40.94 34.18
N ALA A 644 -5.99 -41.02 34.81
CA ALA A 644 -4.84 -40.19 34.47
C ALA A 644 -4.36 -40.44 33.02
N ALA A 645 -4.32 -41.70 32.57
CA ALA A 645 -3.98 -42.04 31.19
C ALA A 645 -5.03 -41.48 30.18
N GLY A 646 -6.32 -41.53 30.54
CA GLY A 646 -7.40 -40.97 29.74
C GLY A 646 -7.28 -39.46 29.58
N THR A 647 -6.92 -38.76 30.66
CA THR A 647 -6.65 -37.32 30.62
C THR A 647 -5.47 -36.97 29.70
N ALA A 648 -4.38 -37.75 29.76
CA ALA A 648 -3.23 -37.55 28.87
C ALA A 648 -3.59 -37.75 27.39
N LEU A 649 -4.39 -38.77 27.07
CA LEU A 649 -4.87 -39.02 25.70
C LEU A 649 -5.79 -37.91 25.20
N SER A 650 -6.67 -37.38 26.05
CA SER A 650 -7.48 -36.21 25.73
C SER A 650 -6.62 -34.99 25.40
N GLU A 651 -5.54 -34.77 26.14
CA GLU A 651 -4.61 -33.67 25.87
C GLU A 651 -3.84 -33.86 24.55
N ILE A 652 -3.38 -35.08 24.26
CA ILE A 652 -2.80 -35.42 22.94
C ILE A 652 -3.79 -35.13 21.82
N GLY A 653 -5.07 -35.44 22.01
CA GLY A 653 -6.12 -35.14 21.03
C GLY A 653 -6.30 -33.64 20.80
N LYS A 654 -6.26 -32.80 21.85
CA LYS A 654 -6.30 -31.33 21.70
C LYS A 654 -5.09 -30.81 20.93
N VAL A 655 -3.88 -31.22 21.32
CA VAL A 655 -2.64 -30.78 20.67
C VAL A 655 -2.61 -31.22 19.19
N SER A 656 -3.07 -32.43 18.90
CA SER A 656 -3.15 -32.95 17.52
C SER A 656 -4.14 -32.15 16.66
N ARG A 657 -5.30 -31.74 17.21
CA ARG A 657 -6.23 -30.84 16.53
C ARG A 657 -5.62 -29.48 16.23
N GLU A 658 -4.95 -28.87 17.20
CA GLU A 658 -4.30 -27.57 17.01
C GLU A 658 -3.18 -27.68 15.95
N LEU A 659 -2.40 -28.75 15.98
CA LEU A 659 -1.35 -29.00 14.99
C LEU A 659 -1.90 -29.16 13.57
N ALA A 660 -3.03 -29.86 13.40
CA ALA A 660 -3.70 -29.97 12.10
C ALA A 660 -4.15 -28.58 11.59
N ARG A 661 -4.74 -27.76 12.45
CA ARG A 661 -5.19 -26.40 12.13
C ARG A 661 -4.03 -25.48 11.76
N LEU A 662 -2.93 -25.54 12.50
CA LEU A 662 -1.72 -24.75 12.23
C LEU A 662 -1.13 -25.11 10.87
N ASN A 663 -1.03 -26.40 10.55
CA ASN A 663 -0.51 -26.85 9.26
C ASN A 663 -1.42 -26.46 8.08
N GLU A 664 -2.74 -26.47 8.27
CA GLU A 664 -3.68 -25.93 7.27
C GLU A 664 -3.47 -24.43 7.05
N SER A 665 -3.21 -23.65 8.11
CA SER A 665 -2.86 -22.23 7.99
C SER A 665 -1.56 -22.03 7.20
N ILE A 666 -0.53 -22.83 7.48
CA ILE A 666 0.75 -22.78 6.74
C ILE A 666 0.53 -23.08 5.25
N ALA A 667 -0.28 -24.10 4.93
CA ALA A 667 -0.62 -24.42 3.55
C ALA A 667 -1.32 -23.24 2.83
N LYS A 668 -2.21 -22.52 3.52
CA LYS A 668 -2.88 -21.33 2.97
C LYS A 668 -1.94 -20.13 2.83
N GLU A 669 -1.05 -19.90 3.79
CA GLU A 669 -0.08 -18.82 3.74
C GLU A 669 0.93 -19.03 2.59
N THR A 670 1.37 -20.27 2.38
CA THR A 670 2.26 -20.63 1.27
C THR A 670 1.61 -20.42 -0.11
N GLU A 671 0.30 -20.61 -0.25
CA GLU A 671 -0.44 -20.24 -1.46
C GLU A 671 -0.35 -18.72 -1.73
N GLY A 672 -0.55 -17.90 -0.69
CA GLY A 672 -0.39 -16.44 -0.78
C GLY A 672 1.03 -16.00 -1.13
N GLN A 673 2.05 -16.65 -0.56
CA GLN A 673 3.45 -16.39 -0.88
C GLN A 673 3.81 -16.74 -2.33
N THR A 674 3.21 -17.81 -2.89
CA THR A 674 3.39 -18.19 -4.30
C THR A 674 2.85 -17.11 -5.25
N ALA A 675 1.70 -16.52 -4.92
CA ALA A 675 1.14 -15.40 -5.68
C ALA A 675 2.04 -14.15 -5.61
N LEU A 676 2.61 -13.85 -4.44
CA LEU A 676 3.57 -12.76 -4.28
C LEU A 676 4.85 -12.98 -5.08
N ALA A 677 5.42 -14.19 -5.03
CA ALA A 677 6.60 -14.53 -5.82
C ALA A 677 6.34 -14.39 -7.33
N SER A 678 5.17 -14.84 -7.80
CA SER A 678 4.74 -14.66 -9.20
C SER A 678 4.63 -13.18 -9.58
N LYS A 679 4.14 -12.33 -8.66
CA LYS A 679 4.09 -10.89 -8.86
C LYS A 679 5.48 -10.27 -8.94
N VAL A 680 6.41 -10.68 -8.08
CA VAL A 680 7.82 -10.22 -8.13
C VAL A 680 8.46 -10.60 -9.47
N ALA A 681 8.27 -11.84 -9.94
CA ALA A 681 8.75 -12.28 -11.25
C ALA A 681 8.16 -11.44 -12.40
N SER A 682 6.89 -11.05 -12.31
CA SER A 682 6.28 -10.14 -13.29
C SER A 682 6.90 -8.75 -13.25
N THR A 683 7.06 -8.17 -12.07
CA THR A 683 7.70 -6.86 -11.92
C THR A 683 9.14 -6.87 -12.44
N MET A 684 9.89 -7.94 -12.22
CA MET A 684 11.26 -8.08 -12.75
C MET A 684 11.29 -8.14 -14.28
N ARG A 685 10.29 -8.78 -14.91
CA ARG A 685 10.12 -8.72 -16.38
C ARG A 685 9.82 -7.31 -16.87
N ASP A 686 9.00 -6.56 -16.15
CA ASP A 686 8.70 -5.16 -16.50
C ASP A 686 9.93 -4.25 -16.36
N ILE A 687 10.72 -4.44 -15.28
CA ILE A 687 11.98 -3.72 -15.09
C ILE A 687 12.97 -4.07 -16.21
N LEU A 688 13.08 -5.35 -16.61
CA LEU A 688 13.93 -5.75 -17.72
C LEU A 688 13.56 -5.03 -19.02
N ALA A 689 12.27 -4.94 -19.34
CA ALA A 689 11.80 -4.21 -20.53
C ALA A 689 12.17 -2.72 -20.47
N ILE A 690 12.05 -2.09 -19.29
CA ILE A 690 12.46 -0.70 -19.08
C ILE A 690 13.99 -0.55 -19.22
N THR A 691 14.78 -1.50 -18.72
CA THR A 691 16.24 -1.52 -18.86
C THR A 691 16.66 -1.68 -20.33
N GLU A 692 15.97 -2.51 -21.11
CA GLU A 692 16.18 -2.65 -22.55
C GLU A 692 15.85 -1.35 -23.30
N GLN A 693 14.72 -0.72 -22.98
CA GLN A 693 14.33 0.58 -23.54
C GLN A 693 15.35 1.67 -23.17
N THR A 694 15.82 1.68 -21.93
CA THR A 694 16.86 2.60 -21.45
C THR A 694 18.15 2.41 -22.24
N THR A 695 18.59 1.16 -22.41
CA THR A 695 19.76 0.81 -23.23
C THR A 695 19.61 1.33 -24.66
N GLN A 696 18.45 1.15 -25.27
CA GLN A 696 18.19 1.63 -26.62
C GLN A 696 18.18 3.16 -26.70
N GLY A 697 17.51 3.84 -25.77
CA GLY A 697 17.48 5.30 -25.68
C GLY A 697 18.87 5.91 -25.46
N THR A 698 19.68 5.30 -24.60
CA THR A 698 21.06 5.72 -24.37
C THR A 698 21.93 5.53 -25.62
N LYS A 699 21.78 4.42 -26.36
CA LYS A 699 22.48 4.22 -27.65
C LYS A 699 22.10 5.29 -28.67
N GLN A 700 20.83 5.67 -28.75
CA GLN A 700 20.37 6.75 -29.63
C GLN A 700 20.93 8.12 -29.19
N SER A 701 20.95 8.39 -27.89
CA SER A 701 21.53 9.61 -27.33
C SER A 701 23.03 9.71 -27.65
N ALA A 702 23.79 8.62 -27.47
CA ALA A 702 25.20 8.57 -27.83
C ALA A 702 25.42 8.84 -29.34
N ALA A 703 24.58 8.29 -30.21
CA ALA A 703 24.65 8.57 -31.65
C ALA A 703 24.38 10.05 -31.97
N ALA A 704 23.34 10.64 -31.38
CA ALA A 704 23.01 12.06 -31.58
C ALA A 704 24.10 13.01 -31.04
N VAL A 705 24.70 12.66 -29.89
CA VAL A 705 25.85 13.38 -29.34
C VAL A 705 27.04 13.31 -30.30
N GLY A 706 27.31 12.14 -30.89
CA GLY A 706 28.35 11.98 -31.92
C GLY A 706 28.11 12.85 -33.17
N GLU A 707 26.86 12.97 -33.62
CA GLU A 707 26.50 13.87 -34.72
C GLU A 707 26.73 15.35 -34.36
N LEU A 708 26.37 15.76 -33.14
CA LEU A 708 26.62 17.13 -32.65
C LEU A 708 28.10 17.48 -32.58
N THR A 709 28.94 16.54 -32.12
CA THR A 709 30.40 16.70 -32.15
C THR A 709 30.91 16.87 -33.59
N GLY A 710 30.33 16.13 -34.55
CA GLY A 710 30.63 16.28 -35.97
C GLY A 710 30.26 17.67 -36.52
N LEU A 711 29.04 18.14 -36.24
CA LEU A 711 28.57 19.47 -36.66
C LEU A 711 29.42 20.59 -36.03
N ALA A 712 29.77 20.46 -34.75
CA ALA A 712 30.64 21.41 -34.06
C ALA A 712 32.02 21.47 -34.73
N ALA A 713 32.60 20.32 -35.11
CA ALA A 713 33.86 20.29 -35.85
C ALA A 713 33.76 20.96 -37.24
N GLU A 714 32.65 20.75 -37.97
CA GLU A 714 32.40 21.38 -39.26
C GLU A 714 32.23 22.90 -39.14
N LEU A 715 31.50 23.37 -38.11
CA LEU A 715 31.34 24.79 -37.82
C LEU A 715 32.69 25.44 -37.48
N LYS A 716 33.52 24.78 -36.65
CA LYS A 716 34.88 25.24 -36.33
C LYS A 716 35.75 25.35 -37.58
N SER A 717 35.68 24.36 -38.47
CA SER A 717 36.40 24.38 -39.73
C SER A 717 35.93 25.52 -40.64
N SER A 718 34.62 25.76 -40.70
CA SER A 718 34.02 26.81 -41.54
C SER A 718 34.45 28.22 -41.13
N VAL A 719 34.71 28.45 -39.84
CA VAL A 719 35.19 29.75 -39.33
C VAL A 719 36.71 29.86 -39.23
N SER A 720 37.46 28.75 -39.34
CA SER A 720 38.93 28.75 -39.29
C SER A 720 39.61 29.43 -40.49
N GLY A 721 38.87 29.65 -41.58
CA GLY A 721 39.36 30.39 -42.75
C GLY A 721 39.54 31.89 -42.49
N PHE A 722 38.95 32.42 -41.40
CA PHE A 722 39.09 33.82 -41.03
C PHE A 722 40.29 34.03 -40.11
N LYS A 723 41.19 34.94 -40.48
CA LYS A 723 42.34 35.31 -39.64
C LYS A 723 41.93 36.38 -38.64
N LEU A 724 42.11 36.09 -37.36
CA LEU A 724 41.71 36.98 -36.25
C LEU A 724 42.89 37.75 -35.65
N SER A 725 44.13 37.37 -35.97
CA SER A 725 45.37 37.94 -35.41
C SER A 725 46.51 37.96 -36.42
#